data_AF-A0A6J7MN36-F1
#
_entry.id   AF-A0A6J7MN36-F1
#
_cell.length_a   1.000
_cell.length_b   1.000
_cell.length_c   1.000
_cell.angle_alpha   90.00
_cell.angle_beta   90.00
_cell.angle_gamma   90.00
#
_symmetry.space_group_name_H-M   'P 1'
#
loop_
_entity.id
_entity.type
_entity.pdbx_description
1 polymer ?
#
loop_
_entity_poly.entity_id
_entity_poly.type
_entity_poly.pdbx_seq_one_letter_code
_entity_poly.pdbx_strand_id
1 'polypeptide(L)'
;MKLARITSPVLALAMIASASVLSVGAAAPAEAATTSYSFDQLVASIPAAPPLYVGYRGPTQFIPTATALKKDAKGCNLRQRMIISLAQVKPTVGARCKMTGGTWVTALGATQKTARGLNIAPIMSYKEAWGQGAYAWTPAQRLAWATNTSLTPVKTRAKGVTQLQVTQKLYTYKELAALSLITSDASDESQALNEWIRYCNRDVGCLLRVASVWQYAETIGAFHLKPGVEACNGVVARLTNVAAWGLSLSPEEIADIKSRADRCESNTLYTVEDFAKQQGIIKAVQPAVVPESASAGSAAGGGLTLPFSGYAAPVTDPVRGSLFGLTAPVDWVSPQVPTGSLRLWDVGVSWKEIETSKGVYDWSKLSATVARASALGAGVLYVLGNTPAWANGGKGDSAPPSNLDDAADFLKAMCTKYGGAIGSYEVWNEGNISRYWSGTQEQLADLTEKANAAIKGCSPSASVVAASTGVRASGTFANQYTQYLTALKAKGWPVDAFSVHSYPLPNGTPKDRLDLVAQFKTMLAVNGAPADREILDTELNYGLASSSEGRVPLSDSTTAAYIAQSFIQSVQYGIDSTYWYLWSGSDYDLLGGQLNPGTPAAKQGWSTTYSWLVGSRMQRCGTAGAAGVVQVCQLTGADGRNYSLLWSTGAAAKVDASGLGPTLCRLDGSCAALTTPTSVDVTESPIRIGG
;
A
#
# COMPACT_ATOMS: atom_id res chain seq x y z
N MET A 1 52.85 35.83 -18.01
CA MET A 1 53.10 35.78 -19.47
C MET A 1 51.94 36.52 -20.15
N LYS A 2 52.26 37.63 -20.85
CA LYS A 2 51.51 38.46 -21.84
C LYS A 2 50.00 38.14 -22.07
N LEU A 3 49.03 39.05 -22.22
CA LEU A 3 48.88 40.46 -22.66
C LEU A 3 47.62 41.05 -21.95
N ALA A 4 47.61 42.27 -21.41
CA ALA A 4 47.31 43.58 -22.04
C ALA A 4 45.82 43.75 -22.43
N ARG A 5 45.08 44.86 -22.27
CA ARG A 5 45.32 46.28 -21.92
C ARG A 5 43.91 46.94 -22.01
N ILE A 6 43.43 47.86 -21.17
CA ILE A 6 43.51 49.33 -21.34
C ILE A 6 42.65 50.00 -20.24
N THR A 7 43.20 51.05 -19.68
CA THR A 7 42.68 51.96 -18.65
C THR A 7 42.10 53.24 -19.25
N SER A 8 41.35 53.98 -18.41
CA SER A 8 41.25 55.46 -18.29
C SER A 8 39.85 56.09 -18.58
N PRO A 9 39.53 57.31 -18.09
CA PRO A 9 38.85 57.50 -16.81
C PRO A 9 37.68 58.55 -16.82
N VAL A 10 36.92 58.59 -15.71
CA VAL A 10 36.33 59.74 -14.99
C VAL A 10 35.81 60.97 -15.78
N LEU A 11 34.50 61.29 -15.65
CA LEU A 11 34.00 62.54 -15.02
C LEU A 11 32.46 62.52 -14.87
N ALA A 12 31.97 63.01 -13.73
CA ALA A 12 30.55 63.10 -13.37
C ALA A 12 29.86 64.34 -13.96
N LEU A 13 28.57 64.20 -14.33
CA LEU A 13 27.61 65.31 -14.37
C LEU A 13 26.21 64.78 -14.01
N ALA A 14 25.58 65.41 -13.02
CA ALA A 14 24.23 65.07 -12.56
C ALA A 14 23.17 65.62 -13.52
N MET A 15 22.16 64.81 -13.85
CA MET A 15 20.86 65.28 -14.33
C MET A 15 19.74 64.47 -13.68
N ILE A 16 18.81 65.20 -13.06
CA ILE A 16 17.52 64.73 -12.54
C ILE A 16 16.70 64.25 -13.73
N ALA A 17 16.31 62.97 -13.75
CA ALA A 17 15.39 62.43 -14.74
C ALA A 17 14.30 61.60 -14.06
N SER A 18 13.07 62.01 -14.32
CA SER A 18 11.81 61.52 -13.76
C SER A 18 11.66 60.00 -13.84
N ALA A 19 11.30 59.38 -12.70
CA ALA A 19 10.94 57.98 -12.63
C ALA A 19 9.68 57.70 -13.47
N SER A 20 9.87 57.07 -14.62
CA SER A 20 8.79 56.43 -15.37
C SER A 20 8.61 55.03 -14.78
N VAL A 21 7.54 54.84 -14.02
CA VAL A 21 7.14 53.51 -13.51
C VAL A 21 6.73 52.67 -14.71
N LEU A 22 7.62 51.79 -15.17
CA LEU A 22 7.25 50.68 -16.04
C LEU A 22 6.41 49.72 -15.20
N SER A 23 5.09 49.79 -15.39
CA SER A 23 4.15 48.77 -14.94
C SER A 23 4.50 47.46 -15.65
N VAL A 24 5.27 46.60 -14.96
CA VAL A 24 5.36 45.19 -15.31
C VAL A 24 3.97 44.61 -15.09
N GLY A 25 3.22 44.49 -16.18
CA GLY A 25 1.93 43.80 -16.18
C GLY A 25 2.15 42.38 -15.67
N ALA A 26 1.53 42.04 -14.55
CA ALA A 26 1.47 40.66 -14.09
C ALA A 26 0.83 39.84 -15.21
N ALA A 27 1.59 38.89 -15.76
CA ALA A 27 1.05 37.92 -16.70
C ALA A 27 -0.14 37.22 -16.04
N ALA A 28 -1.28 37.21 -16.73
CA ALA A 28 -2.44 36.44 -16.31
C ALA A 28 -2.02 34.95 -16.14
N PRO A 29 -2.54 34.24 -15.12
CA PRO A 29 -2.27 32.82 -14.98
C PRO A 29 -2.70 32.09 -16.25
N ALA A 30 -1.85 31.20 -16.76
CA ALA A 30 -2.12 30.39 -17.94
C ALA A 30 -3.47 29.66 -17.80
N GLU A 31 -4.31 29.75 -18.83
CA GLU A 31 -5.58 29.03 -18.90
C GLU A 31 -5.35 27.52 -18.70
N ALA A 32 -6.20 26.89 -17.88
CA ALA A 32 -6.13 25.46 -17.61
C ALA A 32 -6.33 24.67 -18.92
N ALA A 33 -5.35 23.85 -19.30
CA ALA A 33 -5.52 22.93 -20.42
C ALA A 33 -6.65 21.94 -20.10
N THR A 34 -7.70 21.95 -20.93
CA THR A 34 -8.86 21.05 -20.77
C THR A 34 -8.62 19.79 -21.60
N THR A 35 -8.69 18.61 -20.97
CA THR A 35 -8.58 17.33 -21.68
C THR A 35 -9.91 16.58 -21.62
N SER A 36 -10.40 16.08 -22.75
CA SER A 36 -11.63 15.31 -22.85
C SER A 36 -11.33 13.81 -22.94
N TYR A 37 -12.07 13.00 -22.17
CA TYR A 37 -11.96 11.54 -22.12
C TYR A 37 -13.31 10.91 -22.41
N SER A 38 -13.35 9.78 -23.13
CA SER A 38 -14.51 8.89 -23.06
C SER A 38 -14.61 8.27 -21.66
N PHE A 39 -15.75 7.64 -21.33
CA PHE A 39 -15.90 6.93 -20.06
C PHE A 39 -14.78 5.89 -19.83
N ASP A 40 -14.51 5.05 -20.83
CA ASP A 40 -13.48 4.00 -20.74
C ASP A 40 -12.07 4.59 -20.60
N GLN A 41 -11.78 5.67 -21.34
CA GLN A 41 -10.50 6.37 -21.23
C GLN A 41 -10.33 7.00 -19.84
N LEU A 42 -11.40 7.54 -19.27
CA LEU A 42 -11.37 8.12 -17.93
C LEU A 42 -11.13 7.04 -16.87
N VAL A 43 -11.82 5.89 -16.95
CA VAL A 43 -11.58 4.73 -16.07
C VAL A 43 -10.14 4.21 -16.23
N ALA A 44 -9.65 4.08 -17.46
CA ALA A 44 -8.29 3.62 -17.73
C ALA A 44 -7.19 4.60 -17.25
N SER A 45 -7.52 5.89 -17.10
CA SER A 45 -6.59 6.91 -16.61
C SER A 45 -6.37 6.87 -15.09
N ILE A 46 -7.24 6.16 -14.35
CA ILE A 46 -7.21 6.10 -12.89
C ILE A 46 -6.45 4.84 -12.44
N PRO A 47 -5.43 4.99 -11.56
CA PRO A 47 -4.75 3.84 -10.99
C PRO A 47 -5.68 2.96 -10.15
N ALA A 48 -5.60 1.64 -10.35
CA ALA A 48 -6.21 0.64 -9.49
C ALA A 48 -5.29 0.35 -8.31
N ALA A 49 -5.71 0.66 -7.08
CA ALA A 49 -4.92 0.42 -5.88
C ALA A 49 -5.79 0.14 -4.64
N PRO A 50 -5.46 -0.89 -3.83
CA PRO A 50 -6.07 -1.06 -2.51
C PRO A 50 -5.89 0.18 -1.62
N PRO A 51 -6.93 0.61 -0.86
CA PRO A 51 -6.85 1.85 -0.09
C PRO A 51 -5.92 1.74 1.14
N LEU A 52 -5.03 2.72 1.34
CA LEU A 52 -4.12 2.84 2.48
C LEU A 52 -4.67 3.73 3.61
N TYR A 53 -5.29 3.14 4.63
CA TYR A 53 -5.85 3.95 5.75
C TYR A 53 -4.84 4.29 6.86
N VAL A 54 -3.62 3.76 6.79
CA VAL A 54 -2.59 3.97 7.81
C VAL A 54 -2.23 5.45 7.93
N GLY A 55 -2.08 5.93 9.17
CA GLY A 55 -1.74 7.34 9.44
C GLY A 55 -2.93 8.30 9.42
N TYR A 56 -4.13 7.84 9.06
CA TYR A 56 -5.35 8.64 9.16
C TYR A 56 -5.78 8.79 10.62
N ARG A 57 -5.83 10.03 11.10
CA ARG A 57 -6.18 10.44 12.48
C ARG A 57 -7.50 11.22 12.53
N GLY A 58 -8.23 11.28 11.42
CA GLY A 58 -9.54 11.90 11.34
C GLY A 58 -9.60 13.19 10.52
N PRO A 59 -10.79 13.84 10.47
CA PRO A 59 -11.07 14.98 9.58
C PRO A 59 -10.16 16.20 9.78
N THR A 60 -9.55 16.35 10.95
CA THR A 60 -8.67 17.48 11.29
C THR A 60 -7.37 17.50 10.48
N GLN A 61 -6.97 16.36 9.89
CA GLN A 61 -5.84 16.29 8.97
C GLN A 61 -6.14 16.91 7.60
N PHE A 62 -7.42 17.08 7.26
CA PHE A 62 -7.88 17.76 6.06
C PHE A 62 -8.29 19.20 6.37
N ILE A 63 -9.07 19.40 7.44
CA ILE A 63 -9.50 20.73 7.86
C ILE A 63 -9.03 20.94 9.31
N PRO A 64 -7.91 21.64 9.53
CA PRO A 64 -7.44 21.94 10.88
C PRO A 64 -8.51 22.70 11.68
N THR A 65 -8.65 22.39 12.97
CA THR A 65 -9.67 22.99 13.85
C THR A 65 -9.61 24.52 13.86
N ALA A 66 -8.40 25.09 13.89
CA ALA A 66 -8.21 26.54 13.81
C ALA A 66 -8.78 27.12 12.51
N THR A 67 -8.57 26.44 11.38
CA THR A 67 -9.09 26.84 10.07
C THR A 67 -10.62 26.72 10.02
N ALA A 68 -11.18 25.66 10.58
CA ALA A 68 -12.62 25.45 10.63
C ALA A 68 -13.34 26.55 11.42
N LEU A 69 -12.77 26.96 12.57
CA LEU A 69 -13.35 27.91 13.50
C LEU A 69 -13.05 29.38 13.16
N LYS A 70 -12.04 29.65 12.33
CA LYS A 70 -11.67 31.02 11.93
C LYS A 70 -12.86 31.72 11.25
N LYS A 71 -13.23 32.87 11.83
CA LYS A 71 -14.29 33.74 11.31
C LYS A 71 -13.72 34.79 10.37
N ASP A 72 -14.45 35.10 9.30
CA ASP A 72 -14.17 36.26 8.46
C ASP A 72 -14.67 37.58 9.08
N ALA A 73 -14.52 38.69 8.35
CA ALA A 73 -14.96 40.02 8.79
C ALA A 73 -16.47 40.12 9.08
N LYS A 74 -17.29 39.25 8.48
CA LYS A 74 -18.74 39.18 8.73
C LYS A 74 -19.10 38.21 9.85
N GLY A 75 -18.12 37.48 10.40
CA GLY A 75 -18.28 36.50 11.45
C GLY A 75 -18.55 35.08 10.96
N CYS A 76 -18.39 34.80 9.65
CA CYS A 76 -18.65 33.48 9.07
C CYS A 76 -17.47 32.52 9.27
N ASN A 77 -17.74 31.35 9.83
CA ASN A 77 -16.76 30.25 9.89
C ASN A 77 -16.61 29.54 8.53
N LEU A 78 -15.67 28.60 8.40
CA LEU A 78 -15.39 27.93 7.13
C LEU A 78 -16.63 27.26 6.52
N ARG A 79 -17.38 26.49 7.32
CA ARG A 79 -18.60 25.81 6.88
C ARG A 79 -19.63 26.80 6.32
N GLN A 80 -19.84 27.92 7.01
CA GLN A 80 -20.77 28.95 6.56
C GLN A 80 -20.33 29.60 5.24
N ARG A 81 -19.03 29.88 5.10
CA ARG A 81 -18.47 30.41 3.84
C ARG A 81 -18.65 29.43 2.68
N MET A 82 -18.49 28.14 2.92
CA MET A 82 -18.75 27.10 1.92
C MET A 82 -20.24 27.01 1.55
N ILE A 83 -21.17 27.12 2.51
CA ILE A 83 -22.61 27.17 2.20
C ILE A 83 -22.95 28.39 1.33
N ILE A 84 -22.36 29.56 1.62
CA ILE A 84 -22.52 30.74 0.76
C ILE A 84 -21.94 30.48 -0.64
N SER A 85 -20.78 29.82 -0.72
CA SER A 85 -20.13 29.44 -2.00
C SER A 85 -21.03 28.56 -2.87
N LEU A 86 -21.71 27.59 -2.27
CA LEU A 86 -22.56 26.62 -2.97
C LEU A 86 -23.97 27.16 -3.30
N ALA A 87 -24.30 28.41 -2.94
CA ALA A 87 -25.59 29.01 -3.28
C ALA A 87 -25.66 29.37 -4.77
N GLN A 88 -26.71 28.91 -5.46
CA GLN A 88 -27.04 29.33 -6.83
C GLN A 88 -27.41 30.81 -6.87
N VAL A 89 -28.24 31.24 -5.92
CA VAL A 89 -28.50 32.66 -5.65
C VAL A 89 -27.86 32.98 -4.30
N LYS A 90 -26.89 33.89 -4.30
CA LYS A 90 -26.14 34.23 -3.08
C LYS A 90 -27.06 34.90 -2.05
N PRO A 91 -27.01 34.49 -0.77
CA PRO A 91 -27.74 35.18 0.29
C PRO A 91 -27.08 36.53 0.61
N THR A 92 -27.85 37.44 1.18
CA THR A 92 -27.30 38.61 1.86
C THR A 92 -26.68 38.17 3.18
N VAL A 93 -25.42 38.54 3.42
CA VAL A 93 -24.66 38.18 4.64
C VAL A 93 -24.49 39.41 5.51
N GLY A 94 -25.19 39.43 6.64
CA GLY A 94 -25.09 40.44 7.70
C GLY A 94 -24.15 40.05 8.85
N ALA A 95 -24.14 40.85 9.92
CA ALA A 95 -23.29 40.63 11.09
C ALA A 95 -23.49 39.24 11.72
N ARG A 96 -22.43 38.69 12.32
CA ARG A 96 -22.39 37.34 12.91
C ARG A 96 -22.80 36.24 11.93
N CYS A 97 -22.52 36.45 10.64
CA CYS A 97 -22.90 35.56 9.54
C CYS A 97 -24.41 35.29 9.41
N LYS A 98 -25.26 36.27 9.73
CA LYS A 98 -26.70 36.13 9.48
C LYS A 98 -26.97 36.14 7.98
N MET A 99 -27.41 35.01 7.44
CA MET A 99 -27.77 34.86 6.02
C MET A 99 -29.27 35.09 5.82
N THR A 100 -29.64 35.97 4.89
CA THR A 100 -31.03 36.22 4.48
C THR A 100 -31.20 36.04 2.98
N GLY A 101 -32.29 35.39 2.58
CA GLY A 101 -32.51 34.99 1.18
C GLY A 101 -31.55 33.90 0.71
N GLY A 102 -31.39 33.80 -0.61
CA GLY A 102 -30.55 32.81 -1.28
C GLY A 102 -31.34 31.63 -1.83
N THR A 103 -30.67 30.83 -2.67
CA THR A 103 -31.23 29.59 -3.22
C THR A 103 -30.11 28.57 -3.36
N TRP A 104 -30.36 27.38 -2.83
CA TRP A 104 -29.44 26.25 -2.88
C TRP A 104 -30.16 25.06 -3.51
N VAL A 105 -29.40 24.24 -4.22
CA VAL A 105 -29.86 22.94 -4.71
C VAL A 105 -28.97 21.89 -4.08
N THR A 106 -29.56 20.92 -3.39
CA THR A 106 -28.82 19.82 -2.78
C THR A 106 -28.35 18.84 -3.85
N ALA A 107 -27.41 17.97 -3.50
CA ALA A 107 -26.92 16.91 -4.38
C ALA A 107 -28.03 15.97 -4.86
N LEU A 108 -29.15 15.91 -4.13
CA LEU A 108 -30.31 15.08 -4.42
C LEU A 108 -31.45 15.88 -5.07
N GLY A 109 -31.15 17.09 -5.54
CA GLY A 109 -32.06 17.93 -6.33
C GLY A 109 -33.05 18.79 -5.52
N ALA A 110 -33.04 18.72 -4.18
CA ALA A 110 -33.94 19.53 -3.37
C ALA A 110 -33.54 21.01 -3.41
N THR A 111 -34.51 21.88 -3.72
CA THR A 111 -34.29 23.33 -3.68
C THR A 111 -34.59 23.87 -2.29
N GLN A 112 -33.63 24.59 -1.70
CA GLN A 112 -33.75 25.25 -0.41
C GLN A 112 -33.68 26.77 -0.57
N LYS A 113 -34.57 27.49 0.11
CA LYS A 113 -34.61 28.97 0.14
C LYS A 113 -33.99 29.56 1.42
N THR A 114 -33.48 28.71 2.29
CA THR A 114 -32.81 29.09 3.53
C THR A 114 -31.55 28.26 3.72
N ALA A 115 -30.52 28.87 4.31
CA ALA A 115 -29.32 28.16 4.73
C ALA A 115 -29.55 27.27 5.95
N ARG A 116 -30.66 27.47 6.68
CA ARG A 116 -31.00 26.68 7.86
C ARG A 116 -31.27 25.24 7.43
N GLY A 117 -30.58 24.31 8.08
CA GLY A 117 -30.76 22.89 7.84
C GLY A 117 -29.93 22.32 6.69
N LEU A 118 -29.14 23.17 6.01
CA LEU A 118 -28.14 22.71 5.04
C LEU A 118 -26.89 22.19 5.74
N ASN A 119 -26.30 21.18 5.13
CA ASN A 119 -25.04 20.57 5.52
C ASN A 119 -24.16 20.29 4.30
N ILE A 120 -22.87 20.12 4.55
CA ILE A 120 -21.87 19.86 3.52
C ILE A 120 -21.23 18.51 3.81
N ALA A 121 -21.15 17.67 2.77
CA ALA A 121 -20.44 16.40 2.83
C ALA A 121 -19.63 16.19 1.56
N PRO A 122 -18.47 15.52 1.65
CA PRO A 122 -17.65 15.25 0.48
C PRO A 122 -18.20 14.07 -0.34
N ILE A 123 -17.92 14.07 -1.65
CA ILE A 123 -18.27 12.97 -2.57
C ILE A 123 -17.48 11.69 -2.24
N MET A 124 -16.27 11.86 -1.70
CA MET A 124 -15.40 10.80 -1.20
C MET A 124 -15.10 11.14 0.27
N SER A 125 -15.12 10.19 1.19
CA SER A 125 -14.86 10.55 2.60
C SER A 125 -13.40 10.97 2.80
N TYR A 126 -13.09 11.70 3.88
CA TYR A 126 -11.69 12.03 4.20
C TYR A 126 -10.84 10.76 4.41
N LYS A 127 -11.43 9.72 4.99
CA LYS A 127 -10.76 8.44 5.19
C LYS A 127 -10.51 7.75 3.84
N GLU A 128 -11.50 7.78 2.96
CA GLU A 128 -11.39 7.19 1.62
C GLU A 128 -10.40 7.94 0.74
N ALA A 129 -10.46 9.28 0.70
CA ALA A 129 -9.50 10.10 -0.01
C ALA A 129 -8.08 9.89 0.52
N TRP A 130 -7.92 9.79 1.85
CA TRP A 130 -6.67 9.37 2.46
C TRP A 130 -6.22 8.02 1.92
N GLY A 131 -7.09 7.00 2.02
CA GLY A 131 -6.88 5.66 1.46
C GLY A 131 -6.40 5.64 0.02
N GLN A 132 -6.97 6.51 -0.81
CA GLN A 132 -6.76 6.55 -2.24
C GLN A 132 -5.64 7.50 -2.69
N GLY A 133 -4.77 7.95 -1.78
CA GLY A 133 -3.56 8.70 -2.14
C GLY A 133 -3.39 10.06 -1.46
N ALA A 134 -4.41 10.58 -0.75
CA ALA A 134 -4.29 11.88 -0.08
C ALA A 134 -3.36 11.87 1.14
N TYR A 135 -2.88 10.69 1.57
CA TYR A 135 -1.77 10.60 2.54
C TYR A 135 -0.50 11.28 2.02
N ALA A 136 -0.25 11.27 0.70
CA ALA A 136 0.94 11.87 0.09
C ALA A 136 0.85 13.39 -0.04
N TRP A 137 -0.32 13.97 0.22
CA TRP A 137 -0.55 15.40 0.07
C TRP A 137 0.06 16.21 1.23
N THR A 138 0.40 17.46 0.97
CA THR A 138 0.68 18.44 2.02
C THR A 138 -0.62 18.79 2.78
N PRO A 139 -0.54 19.33 4.02
CA PRO A 139 -1.71 19.85 4.71
C PRO A 139 -2.48 20.90 3.90
N ALA A 140 -1.79 21.73 3.12
CA ALA A 140 -2.41 22.73 2.26
C ALA A 140 -3.23 22.10 1.12
N GLN A 141 -2.72 21.05 0.49
CA GLN A 141 -3.41 20.29 -0.56
C GLN A 141 -4.65 19.57 -0.02
N ARG A 142 -4.54 18.91 1.14
CA ARG A 142 -5.72 18.30 1.79
C ARG A 142 -6.78 19.33 2.14
N LEU A 143 -6.38 20.52 2.61
CA LEU A 143 -7.31 21.61 2.86
C LEU A 143 -7.96 22.13 1.57
N ALA A 144 -7.19 22.31 0.50
CA ALA A 144 -7.70 22.70 -0.80
C ALA A 144 -8.73 21.69 -1.33
N TRP A 145 -8.42 20.40 -1.26
CA TRP A 145 -9.34 19.32 -1.62
C TRP A 145 -10.59 19.38 -0.75
N ALA A 146 -10.44 19.47 0.57
CA ALA A 146 -11.57 19.45 1.49
C ALA A 146 -12.46 20.69 1.44
N THR A 147 -12.01 21.78 0.83
CA THR A 147 -12.77 23.05 0.74
C THR A 147 -13.24 23.39 -0.66
N ASN A 148 -12.93 22.56 -1.66
CA ASN A 148 -13.32 22.78 -3.03
C ASN A 148 -14.84 22.67 -3.23
N THR A 149 -15.47 23.83 -3.43
CA THR A 149 -16.93 24.01 -3.46
C THR A 149 -17.41 24.85 -4.64
N SER A 150 -16.51 25.34 -5.48
CA SER A 150 -16.86 26.27 -6.57
C SER A 150 -16.49 25.68 -7.92
N LEU A 151 -17.41 25.80 -8.87
CA LEU A 151 -17.09 25.77 -10.29
C LEU A 151 -16.87 27.21 -10.73
N THR A 152 -15.80 27.50 -11.45
CA THR A 152 -15.83 28.68 -12.34
C THR A 152 -16.77 28.28 -13.49
N PRO A 153 -17.92 28.94 -13.70
CA PRO A 153 -18.85 28.49 -14.73
C PRO A 153 -18.23 28.73 -16.11
N VAL A 154 -17.87 27.68 -16.85
CA VAL A 154 -17.61 27.80 -18.28
C VAL A 154 -18.96 28.01 -18.96
N LYS A 155 -19.20 29.22 -19.46
CA LYS A 155 -20.39 29.52 -20.26
C LYS A 155 -20.29 28.84 -21.63
N THR A 156 -20.60 27.55 -21.72
CA THR A 156 -20.76 26.87 -23.02
C THR A 156 -22.11 26.18 -23.10
N ARG A 157 -22.83 26.44 -24.20
CA ARG A 157 -24.13 25.84 -24.58
C ARG A 157 -24.07 24.33 -24.87
N ALA A 158 -22.98 23.64 -24.57
CA ALA A 158 -22.86 22.21 -24.78
C ALA A 158 -23.64 21.45 -23.69
N LYS A 159 -24.64 20.67 -24.12
CA LYS A 159 -25.23 19.59 -23.30
C LYS A 159 -24.09 18.63 -22.95
N GLY A 160 -23.51 18.75 -21.75
CA GLY A 160 -22.42 17.85 -21.33
C GLY A 160 -21.34 18.44 -20.44
N VAL A 161 -21.38 19.74 -20.08
CA VAL A 161 -20.46 20.25 -19.04
C VAL A 161 -20.97 19.78 -17.68
N THR A 162 -20.54 18.60 -17.28
CA THR A 162 -20.96 17.99 -16.02
C THR A 162 -20.27 18.71 -14.85
N GLN A 163 -21.05 19.05 -13.81
CA GLN A 163 -20.69 19.86 -12.63
C GLN A 163 -19.62 19.25 -11.68
N LEU A 164 -18.72 18.41 -12.19
CA LEU A 164 -18.30 17.20 -11.49
C LEU A 164 -16.98 17.26 -10.70
N GLN A 165 -16.27 18.39 -10.73
CA GLN A 165 -14.96 18.51 -10.08
C GLN A 165 -15.02 19.01 -8.62
N VAL A 166 -16.21 19.40 -8.13
CA VAL A 166 -16.40 19.81 -6.73
C VAL A 166 -16.25 18.61 -5.81
N THR A 167 -15.44 18.73 -4.75
CA THR A 167 -15.26 17.64 -3.77
C THR A 167 -16.38 17.63 -2.75
N GLN A 168 -16.98 18.79 -2.47
CA GLN A 168 -17.98 19.01 -1.43
C GLN A 168 -19.34 19.34 -2.04
N LYS A 169 -20.40 18.69 -1.56
CA LYS A 169 -21.78 18.92 -2.00
C LYS A 169 -22.71 19.30 -0.84
N LEU A 170 -23.84 19.93 -1.18
CA LEU A 170 -24.88 20.31 -0.24
C LEU A 170 -25.91 19.21 -0.03
N TYR A 171 -26.36 19.07 1.22
CA TYR A 171 -27.43 18.19 1.63
C TYR A 171 -28.31 18.88 2.67
N THR A 172 -29.54 18.42 2.87
CA THR A 172 -30.34 18.74 4.05
C THR A 172 -30.05 17.75 5.18
N TYR A 173 -30.35 18.12 6.43
CA TYR A 173 -30.32 17.15 7.54
C TYR A 173 -31.26 15.97 7.32
N LYS A 174 -32.41 16.17 6.66
CA LYS A 174 -33.36 15.09 6.35
C LYS A 174 -32.76 14.09 5.37
N GLU A 175 -32.08 14.58 4.34
CA GLU A 175 -31.36 13.74 3.37
C GLU A 175 -30.24 12.95 4.07
N LEU A 176 -29.43 13.61 4.91
CA LEU A 176 -28.38 12.93 5.68
C LEU A 176 -28.92 11.91 6.69
N ALA A 177 -30.04 12.22 7.35
CA ALA A 177 -30.69 11.31 8.28
C ALA A 177 -31.26 10.10 7.55
N ALA A 178 -31.91 10.30 6.40
CA ALA A 178 -32.40 9.22 5.55
C ALA A 178 -31.25 8.29 5.12
N LEU A 179 -30.11 8.85 4.73
CA LEU A 179 -28.90 8.09 4.40
C LEU A 179 -28.34 7.31 5.60
N SER A 180 -28.42 7.87 6.81
CA SER A 180 -27.98 7.17 8.02
C SER A 180 -28.92 6.03 8.44
N LEU A 181 -30.22 6.12 8.11
CA LEU A 181 -31.23 5.09 8.39
C LEU A 181 -31.14 3.88 7.44
N ILE A 182 -30.48 4.03 6.28
CA ILE A 182 -30.07 2.90 5.43
C ILE A 182 -29.27 1.88 6.27
N THR A 183 -28.62 2.29 7.36
CA THR A 183 -27.83 1.41 8.22
C THR A 183 -28.61 0.60 9.26
N SER A 184 -29.91 0.87 9.47
CA SER A 184 -30.72 0.20 10.50
C SER A 184 -31.80 -0.75 9.97
N ASP A 185 -32.29 -0.57 8.73
CA ASP A 185 -33.40 -1.37 8.16
C ASP A 185 -32.95 -2.46 7.17
N ALA A 186 -31.65 -2.63 6.93
CA ALA A 186 -31.15 -3.59 5.96
C ALA A 186 -31.25 -5.06 6.39
N SER A 187 -31.92 -5.39 7.49
CA SER A 187 -31.97 -6.76 8.01
C SER A 187 -32.68 -7.77 7.11
N ASP A 188 -33.46 -7.35 6.11
CA ASP A 188 -34.28 -8.30 5.33
C ASP A 188 -34.18 -8.23 3.79
N GLU A 189 -33.45 -7.27 3.19
CA GLU A 189 -33.35 -7.20 1.72
C GLU A 189 -31.90 -7.13 1.19
N SER A 190 -31.50 -8.24 0.58
CA SER A 190 -30.24 -8.52 -0.12
C SER A 190 -28.96 -8.56 0.75
N GLN A 191 -28.29 -9.71 0.71
CA GLN A 191 -26.99 -9.95 1.34
C GLN A 191 -25.92 -8.95 0.88
N ALA A 192 -26.01 -8.49 -0.38
CA ALA A 192 -25.15 -7.46 -0.95
C ALA A 192 -25.28 -6.11 -0.23
N LEU A 193 -26.50 -5.61 0.02
CA LEU A 193 -26.69 -4.32 0.71
C LEU A 193 -26.12 -4.36 2.14
N ASN A 194 -26.28 -5.50 2.81
CA ASN A 194 -25.76 -5.73 4.15
C ASN A 194 -24.22 -5.75 4.19
N GLU A 195 -23.55 -6.27 3.16
CA GLU A 195 -22.10 -6.20 3.01
C GLU A 195 -21.63 -4.77 2.71
N TRP A 196 -22.36 -4.02 1.86
CA TRP A 196 -22.07 -2.62 1.55
C TRP A 196 -22.26 -1.69 2.75
N ILE A 197 -23.29 -1.89 3.57
CA ILE A 197 -23.53 -1.10 4.79
C ILE A 197 -22.47 -1.37 5.85
N ARG A 198 -22.06 -2.64 6.01
CA ARG A 198 -20.93 -3.00 6.88
C ARG A 198 -19.62 -2.40 6.38
N TYR A 199 -19.40 -2.42 5.06
CA TYR A 199 -18.26 -1.76 4.40
C TYR A 199 -18.26 -0.25 4.65
N CYS A 200 -19.43 0.40 4.57
CA CYS A 200 -19.56 1.83 4.79
C CYS A 200 -19.44 2.25 6.26
N ASN A 201 -19.67 1.39 7.25
CA ASN A 201 -19.54 1.68 8.68
C ASN A 201 -20.09 3.07 9.10
N ARG A 202 -21.29 3.41 8.60
CA ARG A 202 -21.97 4.72 8.82
C ARG A 202 -21.27 5.94 8.22
N ASP A 203 -20.29 5.76 7.35
CA ASP A 203 -19.62 6.84 6.62
C ASP A 203 -20.59 7.46 5.60
N VAL A 204 -20.87 8.75 5.77
CA VAL A 204 -21.84 9.49 4.95
C VAL A 204 -21.45 9.51 3.47
N GLY A 205 -20.17 9.60 3.12
CA GLY A 205 -19.71 9.59 1.72
C GLY A 205 -19.92 8.23 1.07
N CYS A 206 -19.64 7.16 1.81
CA CYS A 206 -19.90 5.79 1.36
C CYS A 206 -21.41 5.48 1.30
N LEU A 207 -22.21 5.94 2.26
CA LEU A 207 -23.66 5.79 2.23
C LEU A 207 -24.30 6.60 1.08
N LEU A 208 -23.75 7.77 0.76
CA LEU A 208 -24.11 8.55 -0.42
C LEU A 208 -23.78 7.82 -1.72
N ARG A 209 -22.67 7.07 -1.76
CA ARG A 209 -22.33 6.17 -2.86
C ARG A 209 -23.37 5.06 -3.00
N VAL A 210 -23.72 4.37 -1.91
CA VAL A 210 -24.76 3.31 -1.92
C VAL A 210 -26.11 3.85 -2.39
N ALA A 211 -26.52 5.03 -1.91
CA ALA A 211 -27.76 5.67 -2.33
C ALA A 211 -27.75 6.19 -3.78
N SER A 212 -26.57 6.36 -4.39
CA SER A 212 -26.42 6.70 -5.80
C SER A 212 -26.39 5.48 -6.74
N VAL A 213 -26.41 4.26 -6.18
CA VAL A 213 -26.39 2.99 -6.92
C VAL A 213 -27.83 2.47 -7.10
N TRP A 214 -28.21 2.34 -8.37
CA TRP A 214 -29.56 2.11 -8.91
C TRP A 214 -30.48 1.09 -8.22
N GLN A 215 -29.95 -0.02 -7.71
CA GLN A 215 -30.78 -1.18 -7.36
C GLN A 215 -31.55 -1.01 -6.04
N TYR A 216 -31.24 0.04 -5.27
CA TYR A 216 -31.88 0.35 -3.98
C TYR A 216 -32.70 1.64 -3.99
N ALA A 217 -32.72 2.37 -5.11
CA ALA A 217 -33.50 3.61 -5.22
C ALA A 217 -35.02 3.35 -5.18
N GLU A 218 -35.48 2.16 -5.59
CA GLU A 218 -36.89 1.79 -5.57
C GLU A 218 -37.35 1.23 -4.21
N THR A 219 -36.50 0.47 -3.51
CA THR A 219 -36.79 -0.06 -2.16
C THR A 219 -36.66 1.00 -1.07
N ILE A 220 -35.80 2.01 -1.29
CA ILE A 220 -35.68 3.18 -0.42
C ILE A 220 -36.62 4.28 -0.98
N GLY A 221 -37.92 4.19 -0.69
CA GLY A 221 -39.00 5.07 -1.20
C GLY A 221 -38.89 6.58 -0.94
N ALA A 222 -37.71 7.09 -0.59
CA ALA A 222 -37.41 8.49 -0.30
C ALA A 222 -36.70 9.25 -1.45
N PHE A 223 -36.16 8.57 -2.47
CA PHE A 223 -35.33 9.21 -3.50
C PHE A 223 -35.97 9.08 -4.89
N HIS A 224 -36.72 10.11 -5.31
CA HIS A 224 -37.28 10.21 -6.67
C HIS A 224 -36.17 10.54 -7.70
N LEU A 225 -35.22 9.63 -7.91
CA LEU A 225 -34.26 9.70 -9.01
C LEU A 225 -34.82 8.91 -10.18
N LYS A 226 -34.96 9.51 -11.37
CA LYS A 226 -35.46 8.78 -12.53
C LYS A 226 -34.39 7.79 -13.02
N PRO A 227 -34.74 6.54 -13.36
CA PRO A 227 -33.81 5.61 -13.99
C PRO A 227 -33.25 6.21 -15.30
N GLY A 228 -31.93 6.37 -15.40
CA GLY A 228 -31.22 6.74 -16.64
C GLY A 228 -29.94 7.57 -16.43
N VAL A 229 -29.72 8.52 -17.35
CA VAL A 229 -28.58 9.46 -17.49
C VAL A 229 -28.15 10.15 -16.18
N GLU A 230 -29.05 10.31 -15.20
CA GLU A 230 -28.75 10.96 -13.91
C GLU A 230 -27.83 10.15 -12.99
N ALA A 231 -27.79 8.82 -13.08
CA ALA A 231 -26.92 8.00 -12.23
C ALA A 231 -25.47 7.92 -12.72
N CYS A 232 -25.25 8.02 -14.02
CA CYS A 232 -23.90 8.10 -14.57
C CYS A 232 -23.22 9.42 -14.19
N ASN A 233 -23.98 10.49 -13.95
CA ASN A 233 -23.43 11.74 -13.42
C ASN A 233 -22.72 11.54 -12.08
N GLY A 234 -23.19 10.64 -11.21
CA GLY A 234 -22.55 10.33 -9.93
C GLY A 234 -21.22 9.60 -10.08
N VAL A 235 -21.20 8.57 -10.96
CA VAL A 235 -19.99 7.78 -11.26
C VAL A 235 -18.94 8.64 -11.94
N VAL A 236 -19.33 9.41 -12.95
CA VAL A 236 -18.44 10.36 -13.64
C VAL A 236 -17.96 11.45 -12.67
N ALA A 237 -18.77 11.84 -11.67
CA ALA A 237 -18.35 12.81 -10.63
C ALA A 237 -17.09 12.34 -9.94
N ARG A 238 -17.16 11.07 -9.53
CA ARG A 238 -16.14 10.42 -8.76
C ARG A 238 -14.90 10.19 -9.62
N LEU A 239 -15.07 9.66 -10.83
CA LEU A 239 -13.96 9.43 -11.76
C LEU A 239 -13.21 10.72 -12.10
N THR A 240 -13.92 11.79 -12.44
CA THR A 240 -13.30 13.08 -12.76
C THR A 240 -12.65 13.72 -11.53
N ASN A 241 -13.24 13.61 -10.34
CA ASN A 241 -12.64 14.10 -9.10
C ASN A 241 -11.36 13.33 -8.74
N VAL A 242 -11.39 12.01 -8.82
CA VAL A 242 -10.24 11.13 -8.58
C VAL A 242 -9.11 11.45 -9.55
N ALA A 243 -9.42 11.53 -10.85
CA ALA A 243 -8.45 11.84 -11.89
C ALA A 243 -7.83 13.25 -11.70
N ALA A 244 -8.67 14.27 -11.46
CA ALA A 244 -8.23 15.66 -11.31
C ALA A 244 -7.31 15.88 -10.09
N TRP A 245 -7.52 15.11 -9.02
CA TRP A 245 -6.74 15.20 -7.79
C TRP A 245 -5.65 14.12 -7.67
N GLY A 246 -5.47 13.29 -8.69
CA GLY A 246 -4.40 12.28 -8.72
C GLY A 246 -4.57 11.17 -7.68
N LEU A 247 -5.82 10.82 -7.36
CA LEU A 247 -6.18 9.71 -6.48
C LEU A 247 -6.28 8.39 -7.27
N SER A 248 -6.32 7.27 -6.56
CA SER A 248 -6.63 5.93 -7.07
C SER A 248 -8.08 5.52 -6.78
N LEU A 249 -8.49 4.37 -7.31
CA LEU A 249 -9.68 3.63 -6.87
C LEU A 249 -9.30 2.18 -6.57
N SER A 250 -10.06 1.49 -5.72
CA SER A 250 -9.78 0.07 -5.44
C SER A 250 -10.04 -0.80 -6.68
N PRO A 251 -9.33 -1.94 -6.84
CA PRO A 251 -9.58 -2.87 -7.95
C PRO A 251 -11.05 -3.32 -8.02
N GLU A 252 -11.67 -3.58 -6.87
CA GLU A 252 -13.08 -3.97 -6.77
C GLU A 252 -14.00 -2.85 -7.26
N GLU A 253 -13.68 -1.60 -6.92
CA GLU A 253 -14.44 -0.45 -7.38
C GLU A 253 -14.28 -0.20 -8.88
N ILE A 254 -13.08 -0.34 -9.42
CA ILE A 254 -12.86 -0.23 -10.87
C ILE A 254 -13.61 -1.35 -11.61
N ALA A 255 -13.61 -2.57 -11.08
CA ALA A 255 -14.37 -3.68 -11.65
C ALA A 255 -15.88 -3.41 -11.62
N ASP A 256 -16.41 -2.89 -10.51
CA ASP A 256 -17.82 -2.49 -10.38
C ASP A 256 -18.19 -1.41 -11.40
N ILE A 257 -17.37 -0.35 -11.52
CA ILE A 257 -17.59 0.74 -12.48
C ILE A 257 -17.59 0.22 -13.92
N LYS A 258 -16.62 -0.65 -14.26
CA LYS A 258 -16.52 -1.26 -15.60
C LYS A 258 -17.73 -2.15 -15.93
N SER A 259 -18.23 -2.92 -14.97
CA SER A 259 -19.42 -3.78 -15.16
C SER A 259 -20.71 -2.99 -15.48
N ARG A 260 -20.66 -1.66 -15.40
CA ARG A 260 -21.80 -0.76 -15.60
C ARG A 260 -21.56 0.24 -16.73
N ALA A 261 -20.43 0.16 -17.42
CA ALA A 261 -20.00 1.10 -18.46
C ALA A 261 -21.03 1.25 -19.60
N ASP A 262 -21.64 0.15 -20.04
CA ASP A 262 -22.65 0.13 -21.11
C ASP A 262 -23.88 1.00 -20.81
N ARG A 263 -24.12 1.31 -19.53
CA ARG A 263 -25.24 2.15 -19.07
C ARG A 263 -24.92 3.65 -19.05
N CYS A 264 -23.68 4.05 -19.34
CA CYS A 264 -23.21 5.43 -19.30
C CYS A 264 -22.97 6.11 -20.65
N GLU A 265 -23.60 5.60 -21.72
CA GLU A 265 -23.53 6.14 -23.09
C GLU A 265 -22.09 6.46 -23.53
N SER A 266 -21.38 5.45 -24.05
CA SER A 266 -19.97 5.47 -24.46
C SER A 266 -19.55 6.62 -25.42
N ASN A 267 -20.49 7.34 -26.02
CA ASN A 267 -20.25 8.47 -26.93
C ASN A 267 -20.14 9.84 -26.22
N THR A 268 -20.36 9.92 -24.91
CA THR A 268 -20.19 11.18 -24.16
C THR A 268 -18.72 11.40 -23.80
N LEU A 269 -18.17 12.57 -24.16
CA LEU A 269 -16.84 12.99 -23.74
C LEU A 269 -16.93 13.83 -22.45
N TYR A 270 -16.10 13.49 -21.47
CA TYR A 270 -16.02 14.15 -20.17
C TYR A 270 -14.73 14.95 -20.05
N THR A 271 -14.84 16.20 -19.60
CA THR A 271 -13.71 17.11 -19.44
C THR A 271 -13.10 16.99 -18.04
N VAL A 272 -11.79 16.76 -17.98
CA VAL A 272 -10.99 16.85 -16.76
C VAL A 272 -10.08 18.08 -16.86
N GLU A 273 -10.14 18.96 -15.86
CA GLU A 273 -9.24 20.09 -15.72
C GLU A 273 -7.94 19.66 -15.02
N ASP A 274 -6.81 20.25 -15.43
CA ASP A 274 -5.45 19.94 -14.95
C ASP A 274 -5.16 20.46 -13.51
N PHE A 275 -6.06 20.16 -12.56
CA PHE A 275 -6.05 20.70 -11.20
C PHE A 275 -4.87 20.21 -10.35
N ALA A 276 -4.49 18.93 -10.51
CA ALA A 276 -3.36 18.33 -9.80
C ALA A 276 -2.07 19.13 -9.97
N LYS A 277 -1.75 19.56 -11.19
CA LYS A 277 -0.55 20.36 -11.46
C LYS A 277 -0.62 21.73 -10.79
N GLN A 278 -1.77 22.39 -10.86
CA GLN A 278 -1.96 23.74 -10.31
C GLN A 278 -1.83 23.78 -8.78
N GLN A 279 -2.24 22.71 -8.10
CA GLN A 279 -2.09 22.57 -6.65
C GLN A 279 -0.77 21.91 -6.23
N GLY A 280 0.14 21.65 -7.19
CA GLY A 280 1.41 20.96 -6.95
C GLY A 280 1.23 19.54 -6.39
N ILE A 281 0.10 18.89 -6.69
CA ILE A 281 -0.25 17.58 -6.15
C ILE A 281 0.78 16.56 -6.61
N ILE A 282 1.39 15.91 -5.63
CA ILE A 282 2.25 14.76 -5.85
C ILE A 282 1.33 13.55 -5.87
N LYS A 283 1.19 12.93 -7.05
CA LYS A 283 0.49 11.64 -7.17
C LYS A 283 1.23 10.63 -6.31
N ALA A 284 0.48 9.88 -5.50
CA ALA A 284 1.07 8.78 -4.77
C ALA A 284 1.66 7.78 -5.76
N VAL A 285 2.95 7.50 -5.61
CA VAL A 285 3.62 6.45 -6.40
C VAL A 285 3.06 5.13 -5.91
N GLN A 286 2.26 4.49 -6.76
CA GLN A 286 1.74 3.16 -6.48
C GLN A 286 2.90 2.17 -6.60
N PRO A 287 2.97 1.16 -5.73
CA PRO A 287 3.98 0.10 -5.89
C PRO A 287 3.86 -0.47 -7.31
N ALA A 288 4.98 -0.62 -8.00
CA ALA A 288 5.01 -1.42 -9.21
C ALA A 288 4.54 -2.84 -8.84
N VAL A 289 3.39 -3.23 -9.37
CA VAL A 289 2.81 -4.57 -9.28
C VAL A 289 2.92 -5.16 -10.68
N VAL A 290 3.21 -6.47 -10.78
CA VAL A 290 2.99 -7.22 -12.01
C VAL A 290 1.58 -6.87 -12.53
N PRO A 291 1.38 -6.43 -13.79
CA PRO A 291 0.10 -5.89 -14.22
C PRO A 291 -1.07 -6.86 -13.97
N GLU A 292 -1.98 -6.49 -13.06
CA GLU A 292 -3.24 -7.21 -12.87
C GLU A 292 -4.16 -6.88 -14.05
N SER A 293 -4.45 -7.88 -14.89
CA SER A 293 -5.46 -7.75 -15.95
C SER A 293 -6.82 -8.25 -15.46
N ALA A 294 -7.88 -7.67 -16.03
CA ALA A 294 -9.27 -7.73 -15.57
C ALA A 294 -9.83 -9.13 -15.24
N SER A 295 -10.87 -9.14 -14.39
CA SER A 295 -11.68 -10.30 -14.01
C SER A 295 -12.42 -10.91 -15.21
N ALA A 296 -12.32 -12.23 -15.40
CA ALA A 296 -13.16 -12.97 -16.34
C ALA A 296 -14.48 -13.44 -15.70
N GLY A 297 -15.55 -13.43 -16.51
CA GLY A 297 -16.90 -13.88 -16.14
C GLY A 297 -17.10 -15.39 -16.18
N SER A 298 -18.26 -15.86 -15.72
CA SER A 298 -18.67 -17.27 -15.70
C SER A 298 -18.95 -17.82 -17.11
N ALA A 299 -18.47 -19.04 -17.41
CA ALA A 299 -18.77 -19.75 -18.66
C ALA A 299 -20.10 -20.52 -18.59
N ALA A 300 -20.70 -20.79 -19.76
CA ALA A 300 -21.98 -21.49 -19.92
C ALA A 300 -21.98 -23.00 -19.50
N GLY A 301 -20.95 -23.47 -18.79
CA GLY A 301 -20.78 -24.85 -18.34
C GLY A 301 -20.51 -25.04 -16.84
N GLY A 302 -20.69 -24.00 -16.02
CA GLY A 302 -20.61 -24.07 -14.55
C GLY A 302 -19.22 -23.88 -13.92
N GLY A 303 -18.16 -23.73 -14.72
CA GLY A 303 -16.81 -23.36 -14.26
C GLY A 303 -16.50 -21.87 -14.44
N LEU A 304 -15.62 -21.34 -13.58
CA LEU A 304 -15.05 -20.00 -13.76
C LEU A 304 -14.13 -19.98 -14.99
N THR A 305 -14.26 -18.94 -15.82
CA THR A 305 -13.35 -18.69 -16.94
C THR A 305 -12.09 -18.01 -16.43
N LEU A 306 -10.94 -18.40 -16.96
CA LEU A 306 -9.65 -17.80 -16.63
C LEU A 306 -9.56 -16.34 -17.15
N PRO A 307 -8.79 -15.47 -16.47
CA PRO A 307 -8.62 -14.07 -16.88
C PRO A 307 -7.77 -13.89 -18.15
N PHE A 308 -7.15 -14.95 -18.67
CA PHE A 308 -6.21 -14.89 -19.78
C PHE A 308 -6.56 -15.89 -20.89
N SER A 309 -6.41 -15.46 -22.15
CA SER A 309 -6.60 -16.30 -23.34
C SER A 309 -5.31 -17.00 -23.83
N GLY A 310 -4.18 -16.81 -23.16
CA GLY A 310 -2.87 -17.39 -23.50
C GLY A 310 -1.77 -17.00 -22.51
N TYR A 311 -0.50 -17.24 -22.83
CA TYR A 311 0.68 -16.81 -22.05
C TYR A 311 1.29 -15.50 -22.60
N ALA A 312 1.97 -14.73 -21.74
CA ALA A 312 2.63 -13.47 -22.09
C ALA A 312 4.16 -13.58 -21.98
N ALA A 313 4.87 -12.52 -22.37
CA ALA A 313 6.30 -12.42 -22.11
C ALA A 313 6.57 -12.27 -20.60
N PRO A 314 7.65 -12.84 -20.06
CA PRO A 314 8.02 -12.63 -18.67
C PRO A 314 8.32 -11.15 -18.36
N VAL A 315 7.91 -10.70 -17.18
CA VAL A 315 8.12 -9.33 -16.68
C VAL A 315 9.05 -9.27 -15.46
N THR A 316 9.44 -10.43 -14.91
CA THR A 316 10.39 -10.51 -13.80
C THR A 316 11.71 -11.12 -14.24
N ASP A 317 12.74 -10.84 -13.44
CA ASP A 317 13.96 -11.62 -13.43
C ASP A 317 13.71 -13.06 -12.95
N PRO A 318 14.65 -14.00 -13.19
CA PRO A 318 14.53 -15.35 -12.66
C PRO A 318 14.50 -15.30 -11.14
N VAL A 319 13.53 -15.98 -10.54
CA VAL A 319 13.43 -16.06 -9.08
C VAL A 319 14.69 -16.74 -8.53
N ARG A 320 15.38 -16.04 -7.65
CA ARG A 320 16.60 -16.54 -6.99
C ARG A 320 16.24 -17.46 -5.83
N GLY A 321 17.12 -18.41 -5.51
CA GLY A 321 16.95 -19.26 -4.33
C GLY A 321 16.87 -18.46 -3.03
N SER A 322 17.55 -17.30 -2.97
CA SER A 322 17.52 -16.37 -1.83
C SER A 322 16.13 -15.84 -1.49
N LEU A 323 15.16 -15.93 -2.41
CA LEU A 323 13.77 -15.62 -2.10
C LEU A 323 13.28 -16.42 -0.88
N PHE A 324 13.72 -17.68 -0.76
CA PHE A 324 13.35 -18.62 0.30
C PHE A 324 14.30 -18.50 1.49
N GLY A 325 14.06 -17.47 2.29
CA GLY A 325 14.74 -17.23 3.56
C GLY A 325 14.11 -18.00 4.72
N LEU A 326 14.91 -18.33 5.73
CA LEU A 326 14.46 -19.07 6.91
C LEU A 326 15.18 -18.58 8.17
N THR A 327 14.47 -18.44 9.28
CA THR A 327 15.10 -18.33 10.60
C THR A 327 15.23 -19.73 11.19
N ALA A 328 16.45 -20.18 11.46
CA ALA A 328 16.73 -21.51 11.99
C ALA A 328 17.90 -21.49 12.99
N PRO A 329 17.64 -21.65 14.30
CA PRO A 329 18.69 -21.80 15.30
C PRO A 329 19.59 -23.02 15.04
N VAL A 330 20.90 -22.83 15.13
CA VAL A 330 21.88 -23.90 14.87
C VAL A 330 21.86 -25.02 15.92
N ASP A 331 21.40 -24.71 17.15
CA ASP A 331 21.32 -25.65 18.27
C ASP A 331 20.14 -26.62 18.15
N TRP A 332 19.29 -26.44 17.15
CA TRP A 332 18.19 -27.35 16.84
C TRP A 332 18.55 -28.25 15.66
N VAL A 333 17.55 -28.98 15.17
CA VAL A 333 17.69 -29.84 13.99
C VAL A 333 17.91 -29.02 12.73
N SER A 334 18.67 -29.57 11.77
CA SER A 334 18.88 -28.89 10.49
C SER A 334 17.58 -28.71 9.73
N PRO A 335 17.40 -27.57 9.02
CA PRO A 335 16.34 -27.42 8.04
C PRO A 335 16.29 -28.61 7.09
N GLN A 336 15.10 -29.18 6.92
CA GLN A 336 14.80 -30.27 5.98
C GLN A 336 14.07 -29.76 4.73
N VAL A 337 14.26 -28.48 4.41
CA VAL A 337 13.65 -27.80 3.27
C VAL A 337 14.73 -26.99 2.52
N PRO A 338 14.62 -26.83 1.19
CA PRO A 338 15.53 -25.98 0.43
C PRO A 338 15.58 -24.56 1.02
N THR A 339 16.77 -24.11 1.41
CA THR A 339 16.95 -22.84 2.13
C THR A 339 17.96 -21.98 1.39
N GLY A 340 17.53 -20.82 0.89
CA GLY A 340 18.41 -19.91 0.15
C GLY A 340 19.13 -18.90 1.03
N SER A 341 18.58 -18.58 2.20
CA SER A 341 19.23 -17.71 3.17
C SER A 341 18.79 -18.01 4.61
N LEU A 342 19.72 -17.88 5.56
CA LEU A 342 19.44 -17.89 7.00
C LEU A 342 19.43 -16.47 7.56
N ARG A 343 18.35 -16.09 8.24
CA ARG A 343 18.29 -14.84 9.03
C ARG A 343 18.60 -15.13 10.49
N LEU A 344 19.46 -14.30 11.08
CA LEU A 344 20.02 -14.51 12.41
C LEU A 344 19.45 -13.53 13.44
N TRP A 345 18.19 -13.73 13.80
CA TRP A 345 17.50 -13.06 14.91
C TRP A 345 16.81 -14.12 15.80
N ASP A 346 16.84 -13.93 17.13
CA ASP A 346 16.35 -14.91 18.12
C ASP A 346 17.00 -16.32 18.02
N VAL A 347 18.16 -16.42 17.38
CA VAL A 347 18.93 -17.66 17.25
C VAL A 347 20.08 -17.76 18.25
N GLY A 348 20.22 -16.82 19.17
CA GLY A 348 21.28 -16.79 20.20
C GLY A 348 22.63 -16.26 19.71
N VAL A 349 22.61 -15.31 18.77
CA VAL A 349 23.82 -14.66 18.22
C VAL A 349 23.68 -13.13 18.15
N SER A 350 22.84 -12.53 18.99
CA SER A 350 22.70 -11.08 19.08
C SER A 350 24.00 -10.40 19.57
N TRP A 351 24.06 -9.06 19.50
CA TRP A 351 25.27 -8.32 19.88
C TRP A 351 25.68 -8.60 21.33
N LYS A 352 24.73 -8.56 22.29
CA LYS A 352 25.00 -8.91 23.69
C LYS A 352 25.46 -10.35 23.91
N GLU A 353 25.04 -11.29 23.05
CA GLU A 353 25.37 -12.71 23.20
C GLU A 353 26.78 -13.00 22.66
N ILE A 354 27.19 -12.30 21.59
CA ILE A 354 28.52 -12.44 21.03
C ILE A 354 29.54 -11.61 21.81
N GLU A 355 29.28 -10.33 22.07
CA GLU A 355 30.24 -9.42 22.72
C GLU A 355 29.95 -9.26 24.22
N THR A 356 30.38 -10.26 24.99
CA THR A 356 30.12 -10.38 26.44
C THR A 356 30.73 -9.24 27.28
N SER A 357 31.85 -8.66 26.80
CA SER A 357 32.43 -7.41 27.29
C SER A 357 33.15 -6.72 26.13
N LYS A 358 33.43 -5.41 26.23
CA LYS A 358 34.03 -4.62 25.14
C LYS A 358 35.29 -5.29 24.59
N GLY A 359 35.26 -5.69 23.32
CA GLY A 359 36.35 -6.36 22.61
C GLY A 359 36.52 -7.86 22.91
N VAL A 360 35.64 -8.48 23.70
CA VAL A 360 35.68 -9.90 24.06
C VAL A 360 34.50 -10.62 23.42
N TYR A 361 34.79 -11.43 22.41
CA TYR A 361 33.80 -12.06 21.54
C TYR A 361 33.74 -13.59 21.73
N ASP A 362 32.54 -14.12 21.92
CA ASP A 362 32.24 -15.55 21.73
C ASP A 362 31.65 -15.78 20.34
N TRP A 363 32.51 -16.21 19.43
CA TRP A 363 32.15 -16.50 18.04
C TRP A 363 31.63 -17.93 17.83
N SER A 364 31.58 -18.77 18.86
CA SER A 364 31.36 -20.22 18.71
C SER A 364 30.07 -20.53 17.97
N LYS A 365 28.95 -19.98 18.45
CA LYS A 365 27.63 -20.21 17.90
C LYS A 365 27.42 -19.57 16.53
N LEU A 366 27.89 -18.33 16.33
CA LEU A 366 27.85 -17.69 15.00
C LEU A 366 28.68 -18.49 13.98
N SER A 367 29.85 -19.01 14.36
CA SER A 367 30.69 -19.83 13.48
C SER A 367 30.00 -21.15 13.10
N ALA A 368 29.32 -21.80 14.04
CA ALA A 368 28.53 -22.99 13.76
C ALA A 368 27.36 -22.68 12.81
N THR A 369 26.69 -21.53 13.00
CA THR A 369 25.59 -21.09 12.13
C THR A 369 26.07 -20.78 10.71
N VAL A 370 27.20 -20.08 10.56
CA VAL A 370 27.81 -19.81 9.25
C VAL A 370 28.23 -21.11 8.56
N ALA A 371 28.79 -22.07 9.29
CA ALA A 371 29.10 -23.40 8.75
C ALA A 371 27.83 -24.14 8.30
N ARG A 372 26.72 -24.03 9.06
CA ARG A 372 25.43 -24.59 8.66
C ARG A 372 24.89 -23.93 7.39
N ALA A 373 24.96 -22.61 7.29
CA ALA A 373 24.54 -21.89 6.09
C ALA A 373 25.33 -22.36 4.87
N SER A 374 26.66 -22.46 5.00
CA SER A 374 27.54 -22.98 3.94
C SER A 374 27.19 -24.41 3.54
N ALA A 375 26.88 -25.29 4.48
CA ALA A 375 26.49 -26.68 4.19
C ALA A 375 25.13 -26.78 3.45
N LEU A 376 24.24 -25.82 3.65
CA LEU A 376 22.96 -25.71 2.94
C LEU A 376 23.10 -24.98 1.58
N GLY A 377 24.25 -24.37 1.28
CA GLY A 377 24.40 -23.45 0.16
C GLY A 377 23.61 -22.14 0.33
N ALA A 378 23.30 -21.77 1.58
CA ALA A 378 22.50 -20.61 1.93
C ALA A 378 23.38 -19.38 2.21
N GLY A 379 22.88 -18.19 1.85
CA GLY A 379 23.44 -16.92 2.32
C GLY A 379 23.09 -16.64 3.78
N VAL A 380 23.74 -15.64 4.38
CA VAL A 380 23.48 -15.23 5.78
C VAL A 380 23.09 -13.75 5.85
N LEU A 381 21.96 -13.49 6.52
CA LEU A 381 21.52 -12.16 6.95
C LEU A 381 21.70 -12.06 8.48
N TYR A 382 22.71 -11.33 8.92
CA TYR A 382 22.91 -11.02 10.34
C TYR A 382 22.03 -9.84 10.76
N VAL A 383 21.47 -9.88 11.98
CA VAL A 383 20.66 -8.77 12.51
C VAL A 383 21.38 -8.15 13.70
N LEU A 384 21.77 -6.88 13.58
CA LEU A 384 22.29 -6.11 14.72
C LEU A 384 21.15 -5.85 15.70
N GLY A 385 21.32 -6.16 16.97
CA GLY A 385 20.35 -5.82 18.00
C GLY A 385 20.77 -6.33 19.37
N ASN A 386 19.96 -6.00 20.38
CA ASN A 386 20.25 -6.24 21.79
C ASN A 386 21.59 -5.64 22.24
N THR A 387 21.59 -4.35 22.55
CA THR A 387 22.80 -3.65 22.99
C THR A 387 23.33 -4.28 24.29
N PRO A 388 24.62 -4.67 24.34
CA PRO A 388 25.22 -5.19 25.57
C PRO A 388 25.13 -4.18 26.72
N ALA A 389 24.97 -4.66 27.95
CA ALA A 389 24.85 -3.80 29.13
C ALA A 389 26.06 -2.85 29.30
N TRP A 390 27.27 -3.31 28.95
CA TRP A 390 28.48 -2.48 29.01
C TRP A 390 28.48 -1.33 27.99
N ALA A 391 27.74 -1.46 26.88
CA ALA A 391 27.68 -0.46 25.80
C ALA A 391 26.58 0.60 26.03
N ASN A 392 25.60 0.34 26.91
CA ASN A 392 24.51 1.29 27.20
C ASN A 392 24.38 1.71 28.67
N GLY A 393 25.29 1.25 29.54
CA GLY A 393 25.26 1.53 30.97
C GLY A 393 24.14 0.78 31.70
N GLY A 394 23.78 -0.41 31.24
CA GLY A 394 22.78 -1.28 31.88
C GLY A 394 21.33 -0.81 31.70
N LYS A 395 21.02 -0.02 30.66
CA LYS A 395 19.67 0.53 30.41
C LYS A 395 18.70 -0.47 29.78
N GLY A 396 19.12 -1.72 29.60
CA GLY A 396 18.36 -2.80 28.96
C GLY A 396 18.62 -2.93 27.47
N ASP A 397 18.29 -4.10 26.91
CA ASP A 397 18.73 -4.53 25.58
C ASP A 397 18.21 -3.67 24.42
N SER A 398 17.07 -2.98 24.62
CA SER A 398 16.46 -2.10 23.63
C SER A 398 17.02 -0.68 23.64
N ALA A 399 17.87 -0.34 24.62
CA ALA A 399 18.48 0.98 24.68
C ALA A 399 19.59 1.13 23.64
N PRO A 400 19.69 2.29 22.97
CA PRO A 400 20.80 2.55 22.05
C PRO A 400 22.14 2.44 22.79
N PRO A 401 23.23 2.08 22.09
CA PRO A 401 24.56 2.19 22.67
C PRO A 401 24.87 3.67 22.98
N SER A 402 25.57 3.90 24.09
CA SER A 402 25.97 5.25 24.51
C SER A 402 27.06 5.83 23.61
N ASN A 403 27.81 4.96 22.91
CA ASN A 403 28.73 5.32 21.86
C ASN A 403 28.48 4.44 20.61
N LEU A 404 28.18 5.06 19.47
CA LEU A 404 27.94 4.35 18.21
C LEU A 404 29.21 3.63 17.70
N ASP A 405 30.41 4.06 18.12
CA ASP A 405 31.66 3.37 17.78
C ASP A 405 31.71 1.94 18.32
N ASP A 406 31.06 1.66 19.47
CA ASP A 406 31.03 0.31 20.03
C ASP A 406 30.31 -0.68 19.08
N ALA A 407 29.18 -0.24 18.50
CA ALA A 407 28.47 -1.04 17.50
C ALA A 407 29.27 -1.17 16.19
N ALA A 408 29.96 -0.10 15.80
CA ALA A 408 30.79 -0.08 14.60
C ALA A 408 31.97 -1.05 14.71
N ASP A 409 32.66 -1.06 15.85
CA ASP A 409 33.80 -1.94 16.13
C ASP A 409 33.37 -3.41 16.17
N PHE A 410 32.22 -3.70 16.78
CA PHE A 410 31.62 -5.04 16.76
C PHE A 410 31.32 -5.53 15.34
N LEU A 411 30.61 -4.71 14.54
CA LEU A 411 30.30 -5.05 13.16
C LEU A 411 31.57 -5.22 12.32
N LYS A 412 32.58 -4.35 12.53
CA LYS A 412 33.89 -4.44 11.89
C LYS A 412 34.61 -5.74 12.25
N ALA A 413 34.61 -6.13 13.52
CA ALA A 413 35.20 -7.40 13.96
C ALA A 413 34.49 -8.59 13.30
N MET A 414 33.16 -8.56 13.22
CA MET A 414 32.36 -9.60 12.59
C MET A 414 32.64 -9.74 11.09
N CYS A 415 32.47 -8.67 10.30
CA CYS A 415 32.70 -8.72 8.85
C CYS A 415 34.16 -9.01 8.50
N THR A 416 35.13 -8.57 9.31
CA THR A 416 36.56 -8.92 9.09
C THR A 416 36.79 -10.41 9.30
N LYS A 417 36.12 -11.02 10.29
CA LYS A 417 36.25 -12.44 10.60
C LYS A 417 35.57 -13.34 9.56
N TYR A 418 34.36 -12.99 9.13
CA TYR A 418 33.55 -13.86 8.26
C TYR A 418 33.59 -13.48 6.78
N GLY A 419 34.04 -12.27 6.43
CA GLY A 419 34.11 -11.80 5.05
C GLY A 419 32.79 -12.00 4.31
N GLY A 420 32.86 -12.54 3.09
CA GLY A 420 31.70 -12.83 2.26
C GLY A 420 30.79 -13.97 2.76
N ALA A 421 31.12 -14.66 3.85
CA ALA A 421 30.24 -15.68 4.43
C ALA A 421 29.00 -15.07 5.09
N ILE A 422 29.06 -13.79 5.48
CA ILE A 422 27.89 -12.99 5.87
C ILE A 422 27.65 -11.98 4.75
N GLY A 423 26.59 -12.23 3.97
CA GLY A 423 26.29 -11.44 2.77
C GLY A 423 25.51 -10.17 3.07
N SER A 424 24.74 -10.16 4.16
CA SER A 424 23.84 -9.06 4.50
C SER A 424 23.79 -8.79 6.00
N TYR A 425 23.56 -7.52 6.35
CA TYR A 425 23.47 -7.03 7.73
C TYR A 425 22.24 -6.13 7.88
N GLU A 426 21.27 -6.54 8.67
CA GLU A 426 20.08 -5.77 9.04
C GLU A 426 20.35 -4.93 10.28
N VAL A 427 20.20 -3.61 10.15
CA VAL A 427 20.52 -2.68 11.23
C VAL A 427 19.27 -2.39 12.06
N TRP A 428 19.05 -3.32 12.98
CA TRP A 428 18.01 -3.37 14.00
C TRP A 428 16.72 -4.13 13.64
N ASN A 429 16.20 -4.83 14.64
CA ASN A 429 14.95 -5.57 14.57
C ASN A 429 13.78 -4.70 15.06
N GLU A 430 12.75 -4.53 14.23
CA GLU A 430 11.50 -3.84 14.55
C GLU A 430 11.69 -2.49 15.25
N GLY A 431 12.51 -1.61 14.64
CA GLY A 431 12.90 -0.32 15.23
C GLY A 431 11.74 0.64 15.54
N ASN A 432 10.54 0.39 15.01
CA ASN A 432 9.33 1.13 15.35
C ASN A 432 8.68 0.71 16.68
N ILE A 433 9.07 -0.43 17.25
CA ILE A 433 8.45 -1.00 18.44
C ILE A 433 9.36 -0.78 19.65
N SER A 434 8.84 -0.10 20.68
CA SER A 434 9.61 0.33 21.87
C SER A 434 10.22 -0.82 22.67
N ARG A 435 9.65 -2.02 22.55
CA ARG A 435 10.20 -3.25 23.13
C ARG A 435 11.59 -3.58 22.57
N TYR A 436 11.84 -3.28 21.29
CA TYR A 436 13.10 -3.59 20.62
C TYR A 436 14.00 -2.38 20.48
N TRP A 437 13.44 -1.17 20.37
CA TRP A 437 14.21 0.06 20.31
C TRP A 437 13.58 1.17 21.17
N SER A 438 14.29 1.60 22.21
CA SER A 438 13.83 2.66 23.12
C SER A 438 14.45 4.04 22.83
N GLY A 439 15.35 4.13 21.85
CA GLY A 439 15.91 5.38 21.37
C GLY A 439 14.96 6.18 20.48
N THR A 440 15.41 7.35 20.06
CA THR A 440 14.75 8.14 19.00
C THR A 440 14.98 7.50 17.62
N GLN A 441 14.16 7.85 16.64
CA GLN A 441 14.31 7.33 15.27
C GLN A 441 15.50 7.99 14.56
N GLU A 442 15.87 9.20 14.96
CA GLU A 442 17.12 9.86 14.57
C GLU A 442 18.34 9.08 15.05
N GLN A 443 18.36 8.65 16.32
CA GLN A 443 19.45 7.79 16.84
C GLN A 443 19.53 6.45 16.11
N LEU A 444 18.39 5.88 15.70
CA LEU A 444 18.38 4.65 14.92
C LEU A 444 18.96 4.87 13.52
N ALA A 445 18.66 6.00 12.89
CA ALA A 445 19.24 6.40 11.61
C ALA A 445 20.74 6.71 11.73
N ASP A 446 21.20 7.32 12.84
CA ASP A 446 22.61 7.53 13.14
C ASP A 446 23.35 6.19 13.28
N LEU A 447 22.76 5.22 14.01
CA LEU A 447 23.29 3.86 14.12
C LEU A 447 23.35 3.16 12.76
N THR A 448 22.32 3.34 11.93
CA THR A 448 22.25 2.77 10.57
C THR A 448 23.38 3.31 9.68
N GLU A 449 23.59 4.62 9.67
CA GLU A 449 24.68 5.25 8.92
C GLU A 449 26.06 4.79 9.42
N LYS A 450 26.23 4.71 10.74
CA LYS A 450 27.48 4.25 11.35
C LYS A 450 27.78 2.78 11.02
N ALA A 451 26.78 1.92 11.10
CA ALA A 451 26.86 0.52 10.73
C ALA A 451 27.22 0.37 9.25
N ASN A 452 26.56 1.13 8.37
CA ASN A 452 26.87 1.14 6.94
C ASN A 452 28.35 1.45 6.68
N ALA A 453 28.84 2.56 7.24
CA ALA A 453 30.24 2.96 7.07
C ALA A 453 31.23 1.89 7.57
N ALA A 454 30.94 1.26 8.72
CA ALA A 454 31.78 0.21 9.28
C ALA A 454 31.82 -1.04 8.40
N ILE A 455 30.64 -1.54 7.97
CA ILE A 455 30.49 -2.74 7.15
C ILE A 455 31.10 -2.54 5.77
N LYS A 456 30.83 -1.41 5.11
CA LYS A 456 31.40 -1.12 3.79
C LYS A 456 32.92 -0.96 3.83
N GLY A 457 33.49 -0.58 4.98
CA GLY A 457 34.94 -0.48 5.16
C GLY A 457 35.68 -1.82 5.21
N CYS A 458 35.02 -2.90 5.65
CA CYS A 458 35.62 -4.25 5.75
C CYS A 458 35.08 -5.24 4.70
N SER A 459 33.85 -5.06 4.24
CA SER A 459 33.17 -5.91 3.26
C SER A 459 32.34 -5.04 2.31
N PRO A 460 32.97 -4.41 1.29
CA PRO A 460 32.29 -3.49 0.38
C PRO A 460 31.10 -4.10 -0.37
N SER A 461 31.13 -5.42 -0.60
CA SER A 461 30.06 -6.17 -1.29
C SER A 461 28.90 -6.57 -0.39
N ALA A 462 29.02 -6.47 0.94
CA ALA A 462 27.93 -6.85 1.84
C ALA A 462 26.77 -5.85 1.74
N SER A 463 25.54 -6.35 1.76
CA SER A 463 24.33 -5.53 1.77
C SER A 463 24.02 -5.03 3.18
N VAL A 464 23.76 -3.74 3.33
CA VAL A 464 23.32 -3.12 4.59
C VAL A 464 21.83 -2.85 4.49
N VAL A 465 21.03 -3.60 5.23
CA VAL A 465 19.57 -3.53 5.24
C VAL A 465 19.11 -2.58 6.35
N ALA A 466 18.13 -1.74 6.04
CA ALA A 466 17.52 -0.84 7.02
C ALA A 466 16.94 -1.60 8.23
N ALA A 467 16.66 -0.90 9.33
CA ALA A 467 15.94 -1.49 10.45
C ALA A 467 14.61 -2.07 9.98
N SER A 468 14.30 -3.30 10.38
CA SER A 468 13.01 -3.89 10.04
C SER A 468 11.87 -3.15 10.75
N THR A 469 10.66 -3.29 10.20
CA THR A 469 9.46 -2.70 10.80
C THR A 469 8.29 -3.68 10.84
N GLY A 470 7.65 -3.77 12.01
CA GLY A 470 6.39 -4.48 12.16
C GLY A 470 5.21 -3.62 11.71
N VAL A 471 4.51 -4.02 10.64
CA VAL A 471 3.45 -3.20 10.01
C VAL A 471 2.14 -3.23 10.80
N ARG A 472 1.79 -4.39 11.39
CA ARG A 472 0.53 -4.58 12.14
C ARG A 472 0.37 -3.63 13.33
N ALA A 473 1.48 -3.15 13.89
CA ALA A 473 1.48 -2.11 14.92
C ALA A 473 1.24 -0.72 14.29
N SER A 474 0.10 -0.57 13.60
CA SER A 474 -0.20 0.48 12.62
C SER A 474 0.08 1.91 13.12
N GLY A 475 -0.15 2.18 14.41
CA GLY A 475 0.16 3.48 15.01
C GLY A 475 1.67 3.76 15.07
N THR A 476 2.47 2.80 15.53
CA THR A 476 3.93 2.95 15.58
C THR A 476 4.55 2.86 14.19
N PHE A 477 4.05 2.00 13.31
CA PHE A 477 4.46 1.93 11.92
C PHE A 477 4.25 3.28 11.22
N ALA A 478 3.05 3.87 11.29
CA ALA A 478 2.77 5.16 10.67
C ALA A 478 3.63 6.31 11.21
N ASN A 479 4.03 6.26 12.49
CA ASN A 479 4.69 7.37 13.15
C ASN A 479 6.20 7.19 13.20
N GLN A 480 6.66 6.13 13.87
CA GLN A 480 8.07 5.86 14.13
C GLN A 480 8.81 5.51 12.84
N TYR A 481 8.22 4.65 12.00
CA TYR A 481 8.88 4.28 10.74
C TYR A 481 8.97 5.49 9.78
N THR A 482 7.95 6.35 9.73
CA THR A 482 8.02 7.62 8.97
C THR A 482 9.15 8.53 9.47
N GLN A 483 9.33 8.66 10.78
CA GLN A 483 10.44 9.43 11.37
C GLN A 483 11.79 8.82 11.00
N TYR A 484 11.92 7.50 11.07
CA TYR A 484 13.13 6.80 10.65
C TYR A 484 13.45 7.02 9.17
N LEU A 485 12.47 6.85 8.27
CA LEU A 485 12.64 7.11 6.84
C LEU A 485 13.01 8.57 6.56
N THR A 486 12.42 9.53 7.31
CA THR A 486 12.76 10.95 7.21
C THR A 486 14.23 11.19 7.62
N ALA A 487 14.68 10.56 8.71
CA ALA A 487 16.05 10.67 9.18
C ALA A 487 17.06 10.00 8.23
N LEU A 488 16.73 8.82 7.68
CA LEU A 488 17.54 8.16 6.64
C LEU A 488 17.66 9.03 5.38
N LYS A 489 16.56 9.65 4.94
CA LYS A 489 16.57 10.56 3.80
C LYS A 489 17.50 11.75 4.01
N ALA A 490 17.48 12.35 5.19
CA ALA A 490 18.37 13.46 5.55
C ALA A 490 19.85 13.05 5.50
N LYS A 491 20.15 11.75 5.63
CA LYS A 491 21.48 11.14 5.55
C LYS A 491 21.83 10.59 4.17
N GLY A 492 21.02 10.86 3.14
CA GLY A 492 21.28 10.33 1.79
C GLY A 492 21.00 8.83 1.64
N TRP A 493 20.16 8.27 2.52
CA TRP A 493 19.72 6.88 2.51
C TRP A 493 20.86 5.85 2.59
N PRO A 494 21.59 5.74 3.72
CA PRO A 494 22.77 4.88 3.89
C PRO A 494 22.45 3.38 4.07
N VAL A 495 21.64 2.83 3.18
CA VAL A 495 21.21 1.41 3.16
C VAL A 495 21.14 0.92 1.71
N ASP A 496 21.36 -0.36 1.49
CA ASP A 496 21.25 -1.01 0.18
C ASP A 496 19.87 -1.64 -0.04
N ALA A 497 19.14 -1.91 1.05
CA ALA A 497 17.83 -2.54 1.01
C ALA A 497 16.93 -2.09 2.19
N PHE A 498 15.63 -2.31 2.05
CA PHE A 498 14.64 -2.07 3.11
C PHE A 498 14.04 -3.37 3.58
N SER A 499 13.69 -3.47 4.87
CA SER A 499 13.05 -4.66 5.41
C SER A 499 11.75 -4.41 6.17
N VAL A 500 10.90 -5.43 6.16
CA VAL A 500 9.56 -5.43 6.74
C VAL A 500 9.30 -6.76 7.44
N HIS A 501 8.48 -6.74 8.49
CA HIS A 501 7.86 -7.94 9.05
C HIS A 501 6.36 -7.91 8.75
N SER A 502 5.89 -8.80 7.88
CA SER A 502 4.53 -8.76 7.33
C SER A 502 3.53 -9.67 8.06
N TYR A 503 3.74 -9.93 9.36
CA TYR A 503 2.78 -10.68 10.18
C TYR A 503 1.37 -10.05 10.16
N PRO A 504 0.35 -10.76 9.67
CA PRO A 504 -1.02 -10.31 9.81
C PRO A 504 -1.51 -10.47 11.26
N LEU A 505 -2.76 -10.07 11.50
CA LEU A 505 -3.47 -10.39 12.74
C LEU A 505 -3.62 -11.92 12.91
N PRO A 506 -3.92 -12.43 14.11
CA PRO A 506 -3.93 -13.87 14.37
C PRO A 506 -4.85 -14.67 13.44
N ASN A 507 -6.02 -14.15 13.12
CA ASN A 507 -6.95 -14.78 12.15
C ASN A 507 -6.66 -14.42 10.68
N GLY A 508 -5.60 -13.66 10.43
CA GLY A 508 -5.25 -13.18 9.10
C GLY A 508 -4.63 -14.25 8.21
N THR A 509 -4.74 -14.00 6.92
CA THR A 509 -4.42 -14.91 5.82
C THR A 509 -3.32 -14.28 4.93
N PRO A 510 -2.80 -15.01 3.93
CA PRO A 510 -1.90 -14.42 2.94
C PRO A 510 -2.50 -13.21 2.20
N LYS A 511 -3.84 -13.12 2.09
CA LYS A 511 -4.49 -11.91 1.56
C LYS A 511 -4.26 -10.70 2.46
N ASP A 512 -4.39 -10.85 3.77
CA ASP A 512 -4.17 -9.75 4.73
C ASP A 512 -2.69 -9.34 4.79
N ARG A 513 -1.77 -10.30 4.61
CA ARG A 513 -0.34 -10.03 4.46
C ARG A 513 -0.09 -9.06 3.29
N LEU A 514 -0.75 -9.26 2.14
CA LEU A 514 -0.56 -8.39 0.98
C LEU A 514 -0.91 -6.93 1.29
N ASP A 515 -1.93 -6.69 2.11
CA ASP A 515 -2.27 -5.33 2.53
C ASP A 515 -1.13 -4.71 3.35
N LEU A 516 -0.42 -5.49 4.17
CA LEU A 516 0.75 -5.02 4.94
C LEU A 516 1.96 -4.75 4.04
N VAL A 517 2.20 -5.60 3.04
CA VAL A 517 3.25 -5.37 2.03
C VAL A 517 2.96 -4.11 1.21
N ALA A 518 1.71 -3.93 0.77
CA ALA A 518 1.29 -2.73 0.05
C ALA A 518 1.46 -1.47 0.93
N GLN A 519 1.08 -1.53 2.20
CA GLN A 519 1.31 -0.47 3.19
C GLN A 519 2.79 -0.11 3.30
N PHE A 520 3.67 -1.10 3.41
CA PHE A 520 5.10 -0.91 3.50
C PHE A 520 5.70 -0.26 2.25
N LYS A 521 5.45 -0.81 1.06
CA LYS A 521 5.95 -0.27 -0.21
C LYS A 521 5.47 1.16 -0.42
N THR A 522 4.21 1.44 -0.06
CA THR A 522 3.66 2.80 -0.14
C THR A 522 4.36 3.74 0.82
N MET A 523 4.63 3.31 2.05
CA MET A 523 5.36 4.10 3.04
C MET A 523 6.78 4.46 2.57
N LEU A 524 7.48 3.53 1.94
CA LEU A 524 8.77 3.80 1.28
C LEU A 524 8.60 4.87 0.18
N ALA A 525 7.65 4.66 -0.71
CA ALA A 525 7.42 5.54 -1.86
C ALA A 525 7.11 6.99 -1.45
N VAL A 526 6.23 7.20 -0.46
CA VAL A 526 5.86 8.57 -0.03
C VAL A 526 6.92 9.30 0.76
N ASN A 527 7.84 8.57 1.40
CA ASN A 527 8.99 9.20 2.03
C ASN A 527 10.12 9.47 1.02
N GLY A 528 9.99 8.99 -0.22
CA GLY A 528 10.98 9.16 -1.28
C GLY A 528 12.18 8.24 -1.11
N ALA A 529 11.95 7.03 -0.59
CA ALA A 529 12.92 5.95 -0.59
C ALA A 529 13.30 5.58 -2.04
N PRO A 530 14.57 5.27 -2.33
CA PRO A 530 14.98 4.85 -3.67
C PRO A 530 14.31 3.53 -4.05
N ALA A 531 13.67 3.52 -5.23
CA ALA A 531 12.85 2.40 -5.70
C ALA A 531 13.66 1.26 -6.33
N ASP A 532 14.96 1.45 -6.53
CA ASP A 532 15.91 0.50 -7.09
C ASP A 532 16.54 -0.42 -6.03
N ARG A 533 16.12 -0.28 -4.77
CA ARG A 533 16.64 -1.06 -3.64
C ARG A 533 15.78 -2.27 -3.37
N GLU A 534 16.43 -3.34 -2.96
CA GLU A 534 15.76 -4.59 -2.61
C GLU A 534 14.82 -4.40 -1.42
N ILE A 535 13.75 -5.19 -1.39
CA ILE A 535 12.80 -5.29 -0.29
C ILE A 535 12.84 -6.71 0.29
N LEU A 536 13.13 -6.80 1.58
CA LEU A 536 13.21 -8.06 2.30
C LEU A 536 12.08 -8.15 3.33
N ASP A 537 11.21 -9.14 3.21
CA ASP A 537 10.26 -9.50 4.26
C ASP A 537 10.98 -10.42 5.26
N THR A 538 11.64 -9.81 6.24
CA THR A 538 12.61 -10.48 7.10
C THR A 538 11.99 -11.28 8.25
N GLU A 539 10.68 -11.17 8.47
CA GLU A 539 9.92 -12.15 9.25
C GLU A 539 8.47 -12.29 8.76
N LEU A 540 8.06 -13.54 8.57
CA LEU A 540 6.69 -13.92 8.27
C LEU A 540 6.31 -15.24 8.95
N ASN A 541 5.13 -15.25 9.58
CA ASN A 541 4.33 -16.43 9.91
C ASN A 541 2.87 -15.97 10.12
N TYR A 542 1.99 -16.89 10.46
CA TYR A 542 0.56 -16.68 10.64
C TYR A 542 0.10 -17.22 12.00
N GLY A 543 -1.04 -16.72 12.49
CA GLY A 543 -1.61 -17.14 13.78
C GLY A 543 -0.83 -16.70 15.02
N LEU A 544 0.18 -15.85 14.86
CA LEU A 544 0.90 -15.22 15.96
C LEU A 544 -0.02 -14.25 16.70
N ALA A 545 -0.10 -14.39 18.03
CA ALA A 545 -0.91 -13.52 18.90
C ALA A 545 -0.63 -12.02 18.69
N SER A 546 -1.64 -11.20 18.99
CA SER A 546 -1.55 -9.74 19.02
C SER A 546 -1.80 -9.20 20.44
N SER A 547 -1.80 -7.87 20.61
CA SER A 547 -2.17 -7.25 21.89
C SER A 547 -3.64 -7.41 22.26
N SER A 548 -4.51 -7.74 21.29
CA SER A 548 -5.97 -7.81 21.47
C SER A 548 -6.55 -9.20 21.19
N GLU A 549 -5.79 -10.08 20.55
CA GLU A 549 -6.27 -11.39 20.09
C GLU A 549 -5.23 -12.47 20.40
N GLY A 550 -5.72 -13.64 20.83
CA GLY A 550 -4.89 -14.79 21.13
C GLY A 550 -4.29 -15.45 19.87
N ARG A 551 -3.31 -16.32 20.09
CA ARG A 551 -2.71 -17.15 19.05
C ARG A 551 -3.77 -18.06 18.40
N VAL A 552 -3.71 -18.19 17.07
CA VAL A 552 -4.56 -19.11 16.30
C VAL A 552 -3.68 -20.24 15.75
N PRO A 553 -3.83 -21.49 16.21
CA PRO A 553 -3.10 -22.62 15.63
C PRO A 553 -3.59 -22.90 14.20
N LEU A 554 -2.66 -23.23 13.30
CA LEU A 554 -2.98 -23.64 11.93
C LEU A 554 -2.72 -25.13 11.74
N SER A 555 -3.48 -25.75 10.84
CA SER A 555 -3.19 -27.12 10.41
C SER A 555 -1.91 -27.18 9.59
N ASP A 556 -1.28 -28.36 9.50
CA ASP A 556 -0.10 -28.58 8.67
C ASP A 556 -0.38 -28.27 7.18
N SER A 557 -1.55 -28.68 6.66
CA SER A 557 -1.98 -28.39 5.29
C SER A 557 -2.27 -26.92 5.04
N THR A 558 -2.89 -26.21 5.98
CA THR A 558 -3.12 -24.76 5.87
C THR A 558 -1.78 -24.01 5.91
N THR A 559 -0.85 -24.46 6.76
CA THR A 559 0.51 -23.90 6.80
C THR A 559 1.23 -24.08 5.46
N ALA A 560 1.13 -25.28 4.85
CA ALA A 560 1.65 -25.53 3.50
C ALA A 560 1.07 -24.59 2.45
N ALA A 561 -0.26 -24.38 2.47
CA ALA A 561 -0.96 -23.47 1.58
C ALA A 561 -0.48 -22.01 1.77
N TYR A 562 -0.37 -21.56 3.01
CA TYR A 562 0.05 -20.20 3.34
C TYR A 562 1.50 -19.93 2.97
N ILE A 563 2.41 -20.89 3.20
CA ILE A 563 3.79 -20.84 2.69
C ILE A 563 3.77 -20.62 1.19
N ALA A 564 3.07 -21.48 0.45
CA ALA A 564 3.06 -21.43 -1.00
C ALA A 564 2.53 -20.10 -1.54
N GLN A 565 1.37 -19.65 -1.05
CA GLN A 565 0.78 -18.37 -1.44
C GLN A 565 1.73 -17.20 -1.13
N SER A 566 2.36 -17.18 0.03
CA SER A 566 3.24 -16.08 0.45
C SER A 566 4.45 -15.93 -0.46
N PHE A 567 5.08 -17.02 -0.88
CA PHE A 567 6.23 -16.97 -1.78
C PHE A 567 5.83 -16.61 -3.22
N ILE A 568 4.70 -17.13 -3.73
CA ILE A 568 4.15 -16.74 -5.04
C ILE A 568 3.86 -15.23 -5.06
N GLN A 569 3.20 -14.74 -4.01
CA GLN A 569 2.89 -13.33 -3.83
C GLN A 569 4.14 -12.47 -3.64
N SER A 570 5.20 -12.99 -3.01
CA SER A 570 6.46 -12.26 -2.88
C SER A 570 7.07 -11.97 -4.26
N VAL A 571 7.00 -12.93 -5.20
CA VAL A 571 7.38 -12.69 -6.61
C VAL A 571 6.44 -11.65 -7.26
N GLN A 572 5.12 -11.82 -7.11
CA GLN A 572 4.12 -10.92 -7.70
C GLN A 572 4.29 -9.45 -7.27
N TYR A 573 4.63 -9.22 -6.01
CA TYR A 573 4.74 -7.90 -5.42
C TYR A 573 6.18 -7.40 -5.31
N GLY A 574 7.15 -8.07 -5.94
CA GLY A 574 8.55 -7.63 -5.98
C GLY A 574 9.18 -7.54 -4.59
N ILE A 575 9.06 -8.61 -3.82
CA ILE A 575 9.82 -8.86 -2.58
C ILE A 575 10.98 -9.78 -2.95
N ASP A 576 12.20 -9.33 -2.70
CA ASP A 576 13.42 -10.00 -3.14
C ASP A 576 13.80 -11.18 -2.23
N SER A 577 13.40 -11.15 -0.96
CA SER A 577 13.57 -12.24 -0.01
C SER A 577 12.48 -12.24 1.05
N THR A 578 11.95 -13.43 1.36
CA THR A 578 10.94 -13.63 2.40
C THR A 578 11.44 -14.69 3.37
N TYR A 579 11.48 -14.35 4.66
CA TYR A 579 12.03 -15.20 5.71
C TYR A 579 10.91 -15.78 6.56
N TRP A 580 10.73 -17.10 6.49
CA TRP A 580 9.80 -17.78 7.37
C TRP A 580 10.39 -17.86 8.78
N TYR A 581 9.66 -17.32 9.74
CA TYR A 581 9.99 -17.39 11.15
C TYR A 581 9.05 -18.41 11.79
N LEU A 582 9.45 -19.65 12.03
CA LEU A 582 10.82 -20.19 12.02
C LEU A 582 10.81 -21.69 11.72
N TRP A 583 12.00 -22.24 11.46
CA TRP A 583 12.26 -23.67 11.55
C TRP A 583 12.54 -24.06 13.00
N SER A 584 11.68 -24.89 13.57
CA SER A 584 11.76 -25.32 14.96
C SER A 584 12.09 -26.82 15.12
N GLY A 585 12.59 -27.20 16.30
CA GLY A 585 12.84 -28.61 16.64
C GLY A 585 11.55 -29.42 16.87
N SER A 586 10.51 -28.76 17.33
CA SER A 586 9.15 -29.27 17.58
C SER A 586 8.17 -28.11 17.43
N ASP A 587 6.88 -28.35 17.69
CA ASP A 587 5.90 -27.26 17.70
C ASP A 587 6.33 -26.15 18.66
N TYR A 588 6.22 -24.90 18.18
CA TYR A 588 6.59 -23.70 18.93
C TYR A 588 5.34 -22.87 19.22
N ASP A 589 4.96 -22.81 20.50
CA ASP A 589 3.69 -22.27 20.99
C ASP A 589 3.44 -20.80 20.60
N LEU A 590 4.48 -20.07 20.22
CA LEU A 590 4.33 -18.69 19.75
C LEU A 590 3.61 -18.60 18.39
N LEU A 591 3.76 -19.59 17.50
CA LEU A 591 3.40 -19.48 16.08
C LEU A 591 2.17 -20.30 15.68
N GLY A 592 1.22 -19.72 14.95
CA GLY A 592 0.11 -20.51 14.40
C GLY A 592 0.59 -21.56 13.39
N GLY A 593 1.37 -21.13 12.40
CA GLY A 593 1.97 -22.01 11.38
C GLY A 593 3.26 -22.66 11.88
N GLN A 594 3.30 -23.98 11.83
CA GLN A 594 4.44 -24.78 12.28
C GLN A 594 5.29 -25.25 11.09
N LEU A 595 6.61 -25.18 11.22
CA LEU A 595 7.55 -25.74 10.25
C LEU A 595 8.71 -26.42 10.99
N ASN A 596 8.60 -27.75 11.09
CA ASN A 596 9.52 -28.61 11.84
C ASN A 596 9.49 -30.06 11.27
N PRO A 597 10.31 -31.00 11.78
CA PRO A 597 10.31 -32.37 11.28
C PRO A 597 8.94 -33.08 11.32
N GLY A 598 8.07 -32.73 12.26
CA GLY A 598 6.72 -33.28 12.46
C GLY A 598 5.64 -32.68 11.55
N THR A 599 5.97 -31.75 10.66
CA THR A 599 5.04 -31.07 9.73
C THR A 599 5.28 -31.49 8.27
N PRO A 600 4.93 -32.73 7.86
CA PRO A 600 5.23 -33.23 6.52
C PRO A 600 4.57 -32.42 5.41
N ALA A 601 3.34 -31.93 5.58
CA ALA A 601 2.65 -31.17 4.54
C ALA A 601 3.30 -29.79 4.35
N ALA A 602 3.64 -29.07 5.43
CA ALA A 602 4.32 -27.78 5.34
C ALA A 602 5.70 -27.90 4.67
N LYS A 603 6.50 -28.92 5.04
CA LYS A 603 7.80 -29.20 4.40
C LYS A 603 7.67 -29.52 2.92
N GLN A 604 6.68 -30.35 2.55
CA GLN A 604 6.42 -30.69 1.15
C GLN A 604 5.92 -29.46 0.37
N GLY A 605 4.99 -28.69 0.94
CA GLY A 605 4.48 -27.45 0.34
C GLY A 605 5.60 -26.43 0.09
N TRP A 606 6.53 -26.27 1.03
CA TRP A 606 7.74 -25.48 0.83
C TRP A 606 8.57 -25.98 -0.35
N SER A 607 8.92 -27.26 -0.34
CA SER A 607 9.81 -27.85 -1.36
C SER A 607 9.19 -27.82 -2.75
N THR A 608 7.89 -28.11 -2.85
CA THR A 608 7.12 -28.00 -4.09
C THR A 608 7.10 -26.54 -4.58
N THR A 609 6.81 -25.58 -3.70
CA THR A 609 6.79 -24.16 -4.08
C THR A 609 8.17 -23.66 -4.52
N TYR A 610 9.23 -24.07 -3.83
CA TYR A 610 10.62 -23.79 -4.24
C TYR A 610 10.86 -24.28 -5.67
N SER A 611 10.48 -25.53 -5.98
CA SER A 611 10.65 -26.11 -7.31
C SER A 611 9.82 -25.42 -8.40
N TRP A 612 8.66 -24.85 -8.03
CA TRP A 612 7.80 -24.12 -8.95
C TRP A 612 8.25 -22.68 -9.15
N LEU A 613 9.01 -22.08 -8.24
CA LEU A 613 9.38 -20.67 -8.36
C LEU A 613 10.83 -20.49 -8.79
N VAL A 614 11.79 -21.17 -8.17
CA VAL A 614 13.21 -20.89 -8.40
C VAL A 614 13.61 -21.14 -9.86
N GLY A 615 14.24 -20.13 -10.46
CA GLY A 615 14.61 -20.09 -11.88
C GLY A 615 13.46 -19.72 -12.84
N SER A 616 12.21 -19.73 -12.38
CA SER A 616 11.07 -19.27 -13.18
C SER A 616 11.03 -17.74 -13.29
N ARG A 617 10.28 -17.24 -14.27
CA ARG A 617 9.98 -15.82 -14.46
C ARG A 617 8.48 -15.62 -14.55
N MET A 618 7.95 -14.71 -13.75
CA MET A 618 6.53 -14.40 -13.74
C MET A 618 6.17 -13.49 -14.92
N GLN A 619 5.03 -13.76 -15.54
CA GLN A 619 4.53 -13.03 -16.71
C GLN A 619 3.42 -12.05 -16.31
N ARG A 620 2.40 -12.57 -15.61
CA ARG A 620 1.22 -11.81 -15.16
C ARG A 620 0.44 -12.58 -14.11
N CYS A 621 -0.32 -11.85 -13.30
CA CYS A 621 -1.31 -12.40 -12.38
C CYS A 621 -2.67 -11.71 -12.58
N GLY A 622 -3.75 -12.35 -12.13
CA GLY A 622 -5.12 -11.86 -12.29
C GLY A 622 -6.11 -12.76 -11.56
N THR A 623 -7.39 -12.42 -11.60
CA THR A 623 -8.41 -13.14 -10.84
C THR A 623 -9.57 -13.64 -11.70
N ALA A 624 -10.16 -14.77 -11.30
CA ALA A 624 -11.36 -15.34 -11.92
C ALA A 624 -12.55 -15.36 -10.93
N GLY A 625 -13.75 -15.07 -11.44
CA GLY A 625 -15.02 -15.12 -10.71
C GLY A 625 -15.51 -13.80 -10.11
N ALA A 626 -16.76 -13.80 -9.65
CA ALA A 626 -17.39 -12.63 -9.02
C ALA A 626 -16.61 -12.23 -7.76
N ALA A 627 -16.10 -10.99 -7.73
CA ALA A 627 -15.19 -10.45 -6.71
C ALA A 627 -13.78 -11.11 -6.63
N GLY A 628 -13.34 -11.87 -7.63
CA GLY A 628 -11.96 -12.33 -7.74
C GLY A 628 -11.55 -13.40 -6.74
N VAL A 629 -12.31 -14.50 -6.70
CA VAL A 629 -12.13 -15.60 -5.72
C VAL A 629 -10.90 -16.46 -6.03
N VAL A 630 -10.57 -16.66 -7.31
CA VAL A 630 -9.43 -17.48 -7.73
C VAL A 630 -8.32 -16.60 -8.27
N GLN A 631 -7.13 -16.70 -7.68
CA GLN A 631 -5.90 -16.10 -8.19
C GLN A 631 -5.30 -17.00 -9.26
N VAL A 632 -4.81 -16.38 -10.33
CA VAL A 632 -4.16 -17.05 -11.46
C VAL A 632 -2.88 -16.30 -11.80
N CYS A 633 -1.73 -16.93 -11.63
CA CYS A 633 -0.43 -16.39 -12.02
C CYS A 633 0.21 -17.24 -13.11
N GLN A 634 0.65 -16.62 -14.20
CA GLN A 634 1.34 -17.28 -15.31
C GLN A 634 2.85 -17.07 -15.21
N LEU A 635 3.61 -18.14 -15.42
CA LEU A 635 5.06 -18.15 -15.33
C LEU A 635 5.67 -18.91 -16.50
N THR A 636 6.88 -18.53 -16.86
CA THR A 636 7.79 -19.34 -17.68
C THR A 636 8.78 -20.02 -16.74
N GLY A 637 8.84 -21.34 -16.77
CA GLY A 637 9.77 -22.15 -15.97
C GLY A 637 11.22 -21.97 -16.40
N ALA A 638 12.13 -22.45 -15.56
CA ALA A 638 13.57 -22.43 -15.84
C ALA A 638 13.93 -23.21 -17.11
N ASP A 639 13.09 -24.18 -17.51
CA ASP A 639 13.20 -24.97 -18.73
C ASP A 639 12.53 -24.31 -19.96
N GLY A 640 12.01 -23.10 -19.81
CA GLY A 640 11.33 -22.34 -20.87
C GLY A 640 9.86 -22.73 -21.09
N ARG A 641 9.31 -23.70 -20.35
CA ARG A 641 7.92 -24.13 -20.50
C ARG A 641 6.99 -23.28 -19.65
N ASN A 642 5.80 -23.00 -20.17
CA ASN A 642 4.82 -22.16 -19.50
C ASN A 642 3.91 -22.99 -18.59
N TYR A 643 3.59 -22.44 -17.42
CA TYR A 643 2.60 -23.01 -16.51
C TYR A 643 1.87 -21.90 -15.76
N SER A 644 0.72 -22.26 -15.19
CA SER A 644 -0.09 -21.39 -14.35
C SER A 644 -0.12 -21.92 -12.92
N LEU A 645 -0.08 -21.02 -11.95
CA LEU A 645 -0.37 -21.29 -10.54
C LEU A 645 -1.75 -20.74 -10.22
N LEU A 646 -2.60 -21.58 -9.61
CA LEU A 646 -3.97 -21.23 -9.27
C LEU A 646 -4.27 -21.57 -7.81
N TRP A 647 -4.95 -20.66 -7.10
CA TRP A 647 -5.50 -20.92 -5.77
C TRP A 647 -6.71 -20.03 -5.50
N SER A 648 -7.57 -20.46 -4.58
CA SER A 648 -8.71 -19.67 -4.11
C SER A 648 -8.31 -18.86 -2.88
N THR A 649 -8.71 -17.59 -2.85
CA THR A 649 -8.63 -16.72 -1.66
C THR A 649 -9.96 -16.69 -0.88
N GLY A 650 -10.93 -17.52 -1.27
CA GLY A 650 -12.22 -17.67 -0.61
C GLY A 650 -12.66 -19.13 -0.59
N ALA A 651 -13.94 -19.40 -0.84
CA ALA A 651 -14.44 -20.77 -0.95
C ALA A 651 -13.78 -21.51 -2.14
N ALA A 652 -13.71 -22.84 -2.05
CA ALA A 652 -13.26 -23.67 -3.16
C ALA A 652 -14.12 -23.41 -4.41
N ALA A 653 -13.48 -23.36 -5.58
CA ALA A 653 -14.13 -23.01 -6.83
C ALA A 653 -13.74 -24.00 -7.94
N LYS A 654 -14.68 -24.26 -8.85
CA LYS A 654 -14.40 -25.01 -10.07
C LYS A 654 -13.96 -24.07 -11.19
N VAL A 655 -12.82 -24.37 -11.79
CA VAL A 655 -12.23 -23.58 -12.88
C VAL A 655 -12.15 -24.44 -14.13
N ASP A 656 -12.47 -23.86 -15.28
CA ASP A 656 -12.15 -24.47 -16.57
C ASP A 656 -10.66 -24.24 -16.88
N ALA A 657 -9.86 -25.29 -16.80
CA ALA A 657 -8.42 -25.27 -17.07
C ALA A 657 -8.09 -25.51 -18.56
N SER A 658 -9.07 -25.44 -19.45
CA SER A 658 -8.87 -25.53 -20.89
C SER A 658 -7.75 -24.57 -21.35
N GLY A 659 -6.76 -25.11 -22.07
CA GLY A 659 -5.67 -24.31 -22.64
C GLY A 659 -4.50 -24.01 -21.69
N LEU A 660 -4.53 -24.45 -20.43
CA LEU A 660 -3.41 -24.27 -19.50
C LEU A 660 -2.32 -25.35 -19.58
N GLY A 661 -2.54 -26.39 -20.38
CA GLY A 661 -1.61 -27.51 -20.57
C GLY A 661 -2.15 -28.83 -20.00
N PRO A 662 -1.41 -29.93 -20.18
CA PRO A 662 -1.93 -31.28 -19.96
C PRO A 662 -1.70 -31.84 -18.56
N THR A 663 -0.95 -31.14 -17.68
CA THR A 663 -0.51 -31.69 -16.39
C THR A 663 -0.96 -30.81 -15.24
N LEU A 664 -1.58 -31.42 -14.23
CA LEU A 664 -1.96 -30.81 -12.97
C LEU A 664 -1.06 -31.35 -11.86
N CYS A 665 -0.34 -30.48 -11.18
CA CYS A 665 0.46 -30.80 -10.00
C CYS A 665 -0.07 -30.10 -8.75
N ARG A 666 0.04 -30.74 -7.59
CA ARG A 666 -0.41 -30.25 -6.29
C ARG A 666 0.77 -29.99 -5.34
N LEU A 667 0.51 -29.27 -4.25
CA LEU A 667 1.53 -28.98 -3.23
C LEU A 667 2.14 -30.22 -2.58
N ASP A 668 1.41 -31.33 -2.51
CA ASP A 668 1.92 -32.61 -2.01
C ASP A 668 2.94 -33.28 -2.94
N GLY A 669 3.24 -32.66 -4.09
CA GLY A 669 4.18 -33.16 -5.10
C GLY A 669 3.55 -34.12 -6.11
N SER A 670 2.27 -34.49 -5.95
CA SER A 670 1.57 -35.33 -6.92
C SER A 670 1.31 -34.58 -8.22
N CYS A 671 1.49 -35.25 -9.36
CA CYS A 671 1.16 -34.75 -10.68
C CYS A 671 0.31 -35.78 -11.45
N ALA A 672 -0.68 -35.33 -12.20
CA ALA A 672 -1.55 -36.17 -13.01
C ALA A 672 -1.87 -35.50 -14.36
N ALA A 673 -2.23 -36.30 -15.36
CA ALA A 673 -2.75 -35.78 -16.62
C ALA A 673 -4.14 -35.17 -16.41
N LEU A 674 -4.40 -34.02 -17.03
CA LEU A 674 -5.71 -33.40 -17.07
C LEU A 674 -6.61 -34.17 -18.04
N THR A 675 -7.71 -34.71 -17.51
CA THR A 675 -8.72 -35.43 -18.28
C THR A 675 -9.80 -34.49 -18.79
N THR A 676 -10.37 -34.76 -19.96
CA THR A 676 -11.55 -34.04 -20.46
C THR A 676 -12.83 -34.55 -19.80
N PRO A 677 -13.75 -33.69 -19.31
CA PRO A 677 -13.69 -32.22 -19.31
C PRO A 677 -12.68 -31.66 -18.29
N THR A 678 -11.95 -30.61 -18.68
CA THR A 678 -10.82 -30.00 -17.94
C THR A 678 -11.25 -29.10 -16.77
N SER A 679 -12.28 -29.51 -16.04
CA SER A 679 -12.71 -28.81 -14.83
C SER A 679 -11.86 -29.24 -13.64
N VAL A 680 -11.27 -28.27 -12.94
CA VAL A 680 -10.41 -28.50 -11.77
C VAL A 680 -10.98 -27.82 -10.53
N ASP A 681 -10.91 -28.52 -9.40
CA ASP A 681 -11.20 -27.93 -8.09
C ASP A 681 -10.00 -27.12 -7.61
N VAL A 682 -10.23 -25.83 -7.37
CA VAL A 682 -9.24 -24.88 -6.86
C VAL A 682 -9.61 -24.51 -5.44
N THR A 683 -8.72 -24.81 -4.48
CA THR A 683 -8.88 -24.53 -3.06
C THR A 683 -7.84 -23.50 -2.61
N GLU A 684 -7.71 -23.24 -1.31
CA GLU A 684 -6.62 -22.40 -0.78
C GLU A 684 -5.21 -22.93 -1.10
N SER A 685 -5.07 -24.23 -1.37
CA SER A 685 -3.78 -24.84 -1.71
C SER A 685 -3.45 -24.59 -3.18
N PRO A 686 -2.34 -23.89 -3.50
CA PRO A 686 -1.94 -23.67 -4.88
C PRO A 686 -1.75 -24.97 -5.67
N ILE A 687 -2.26 -24.97 -6.89
CA ILE A 687 -2.02 -26.01 -7.90
C ILE A 687 -1.22 -25.42 -9.06
N ARG A 688 -0.41 -26.25 -9.71
CA ARG A 688 0.29 -25.91 -10.94
C ARG A 688 -0.36 -26.63 -12.12
N ILE A 689 -0.69 -25.89 -13.17
CA ILE A 689 -1.19 -26.46 -14.43
C ILE A 689 -0.27 -26.09 -15.58
N GLY A 690 0.10 -27.08 -16.39
CA GLY A 690 1.09 -26.93 -17.45
C GLY A 690 2.50 -27.27 -17.00
N GLY A 691 3.48 -26.82 -17.78
CA GLY A 691 4.88 -27.22 -17.66
C GLY A 691 5.20 -28.39 -18.56
#